data_AF-A0A3P1ZUZ6-F1
#
_entry.id   AF-A0A3P1ZUZ6-F1
#
_cell.length_a   1.000
_cell.length_b   1.000
_cell.length_c   1.000
_cell.angle_alpha   90.00
_cell.angle_beta   90.00
_cell.angle_gamma   90.00
#
_symmetry.space_group_name_H-M   'P 1'
#
loop_
_entity.id
_entity.type
_entity.pdbx_description
1 polymer ?
#
loop_
_entity_poly.entity_id
_entity_poly.type
_entity_poly.pdbx_seq_one_letter_code
_entity_poly.pdbx_strand_id
1 'polypeptide(L)'
;MKHLSFPDLEREHVMEAEGALCARLASFFSFTGHALYFPAGHAPDGPQLLSAERKLLLPLRHRERLLGVLMLHGVRVRELRPLMPHLPAIADLCLDTLAGLQAMRSDPATGLAAESTLLSRMEEAGERVRNHLQDAGADAVEPVPLHRLCMGLVLVRVGNGPAIARKAGHAVACDYLRALAGACREGLPTDVTAARVGRWEFAFLLSTDSRGVCHALAANVLARMEKVSPPSGQDACLCAGHALYPQDMQGGELPLAMFEQVRLCLDRARLAVDVAGHAAGLGAPNRIMPFVRILQDGGLVLETLPLGRVRISLGRQAKAREGMRFAVLDGTNGEGARSKGEVVLLRVSDTESVAEILHLADAACLPEVGDRLALMAQPSAAAPEVRMPSSRSGAQGGGSAVQAGSAEACAPDAGEACGHGEFLKAFARKAESASRFTLALLRLDSADAPPDGEGGHPSLPAALEAWRAACAGRPLPLAGRYGSNSLIFFHSDEEADALSPLYAEICSALAGKGISCAVGLAGYPFLRYRKAEMPDCALKALEYALLLPEPHVGVCNSLALNISADRRYSLGDIFGAVEEYKLALLADKGNAMAWNSLGVCMATLKRRHEARRHFLEALRCRPDTPTVVQICYNLGAVCQSLDERRAAARYFRQCVRLCPEHQFAHIRLGQLCELGGRRAEARRFYEKAAAIEDAHPQAPSVARRHLARVAARQRRGGEARELLHEALARNPHDADAMLLLAEIYLENNEDPAIAELLAGKSAALRDRPEAWHTLARALRALDRDEEARQAETRAVLS
;
A
#
# COMPACT_ATOMS: atom_id res chain seq x y z
N MET A 1 -45.16 -10.30 -25.27
CA MET A 1 -44.63 -8.98 -24.85
C MET A 1 -45.32 -8.62 -23.54
N LYS A 2 -44.62 -8.69 -22.41
CA LYS A 2 -45.17 -8.27 -21.12
C LYS A 2 -45.41 -6.76 -21.18
N HIS A 3 -46.61 -6.29 -20.86
CA HIS A 3 -46.90 -4.86 -20.71
C HIS A 3 -45.87 -4.25 -19.77
N LEU A 4 -45.07 -3.31 -20.28
CA LEU A 4 -44.29 -2.40 -19.45
C LEU A 4 -45.30 -1.58 -18.64
N SER A 5 -45.53 -1.98 -17.40
CA SER A 5 -46.31 -1.19 -16.44
C SER A 5 -45.43 0.00 -16.06
N PHE A 6 -45.62 1.12 -16.76
CA PHE A 6 -45.03 2.40 -16.35
C PHE A 6 -45.66 2.84 -15.02
N PRO A 7 -44.89 3.45 -14.10
CA PRO A 7 -45.41 4.01 -12.86
C PRO A 7 -46.55 4.99 -13.14
N ASP A 8 -47.55 5.02 -12.28
CA ASP A 8 -48.69 5.92 -12.42
C ASP A 8 -48.26 7.38 -12.22
N LEU A 9 -48.73 8.27 -13.10
CA LEU A 9 -48.47 9.70 -12.95
C LEU A 9 -49.24 10.27 -11.76
N GLU A 10 -48.57 11.14 -11.00
CA GLU A 10 -49.17 11.93 -9.92
C GLU A 10 -49.28 13.41 -10.30
N ARG A 11 -50.05 14.17 -9.52
CA ARG A 11 -50.31 15.60 -9.77
C ARG A 11 -49.02 16.43 -9.83
N GLU A 12 -48.08 16.15 -8.94
CA GLU A 12 -46.77 16.83 -8.87
C GLU A 12 -45.98 16.68 -10.18
N HIS A 13 -46.00 15.48 -10.79
CA HIS A 13 -45.33 15.23 -12.07
C HIS A 13 -45.92 16.07 -13.21
N VAL A 14 -47.23 16.35 -13.17
CA VAL A 14 -47.90 17.20 -14.16
C VAL A 14 -47.57 18.67 -13.93
N MET A 15 -47.41 19.10 -12.67
CA MET A 15 -46.95 20.46 -12.33
C MET A 15 -45.52 20.71 -12.83
N GLU A 16 -44.59 19.80 -12.51
CA GLU A 16 -43.19 19.93 -12.95
C GLU A 16 -43.03 19.90 -14.47
N ALA A 17 -43.93 19.20 -15.18
CA ALA A 17 -43.88 19.02 -16.62
C ALA A 17 -44.89 19.87 -17.40
N GLU A 18 -45.52 20.87 -16.78
CA GLU A 18 -46.58 21.71 -17.40
C GLU A 18 -46.11 22.30 -18.74
N GLY A 19 -44.90 22.88 -18.77
CA GLY A 19 -44.34 23.45 -19.99
C GLY A 19 -44.11 22.41 -21.10
N ALA A 20 -43.64 21.21 -20.77
CA ALA A 20 -43.41 20.13 -21.72
C ALA A 20 -44.74 19.56 -22.25
N LEU A 21 -45.76 19.47 -21.39
CA LEU A 21 -47.12 19.09 -21.77
C LEU A 21 -47.72 20.09 -22.76
N CYS A 22 -47.62 21.39 -22.44
CA CYS A 22 -48.10 22.48 -23.30
C CYS A 22 -47.37 22.52 -24.65
N ALA A 23 -46.04 22.37 -24.65
CA ALA A 23 -45.25 22.34 -25.89
C ALA A 23 -45.68 21.20 -26.83
N ARG A 24 -46.05 20.04 -26.27
CA ARG A 24 -46.57 18.91 -27.06
C ARG A 24 -47.98 19.16 -27.57
N LEU A 25 -48.87 19.70 -26.74
CA LEU A 25 -50.23 20.07 -27.16
C LEU A 25 -50.20 21.13 -28.28
N ALA A 26 -49.22 22.03 -28.25
CA ALA A 26 -49.02 23.05 -29.29
C ALA A 26 -48.66 22.47 -30.67
N SER A 27 -48.23 21.19 -30.75
CA SER A 27 -48.02 20.51 -32.03
C SER A 27 -49.32 20.10 -32.73
N PHE A 28 -50.44 20.04 -32.00
CA PHE A 28 -51.75 19.66 -32.53
C PHE A 28 -52.65 20.86 -32.86
N PHE A 29 -52.58 21.94 -32.07
CA PHE A 29 -53.36 23.16 -32.28
C PHE A 29 -52.71 24.37 -31.59
N SER A 30 -53.00 25.57 -32.07
CA SER A 30 -52.39 26.80 -31.55
C SER A 30 -53.15 27.44 -30.38
N PHE A 31 -52.41 27.95 -29.38
CA PHE A 31 -52.91 28.71 -28.23
C PHE A 31 -51.87 29.73 -27.75
N THR A 32 -52.28 30.76 -27.00
CA THR A 32 -51.42 31.89 -26.60
C THR A 32 -51.03 31.89 -25.12
N GLY A 33 -51.73 31.13 -24.27
CA GLY A 33 -51.44 31.04 -22.85
C GLY A 33 -52.09 29.82 -22.21
N HIS A 34 -51.64 29.44 -21.03
CA HIS A 34 -52.13 28.25 -20.31
C HIS A 34 -52.16 28.48 -18.80
N ALA A 35 -53.01 27.74 -18.11
CA ALA A 35 -53.03 27.65 -16.65
C ALA A 35 -53.47 26.25 -16.22
N LEU A 36 -52.65 25.56 -15.43
CA LEU A 36 -52.99 24.27 -14.82
C LEU A 36 -53.70 24.47 -13.48
N TYR A 37 -54.84 23.80 -13.28
CA TYR A 37 -55.58 23.85 -12.03
C TYR A 37 -55.98 22.45 -11.53
N PHE A 38 -56.04 22.30 -10.21
CA PHE A 38 -56.39 21.05 -9.53
C PHE A 38 -57.70 21.22 -8.77
N PRO A 39 -58.85 20.91 -9.39
CA PRO A 39 -60.15 21.15 -8.75
C PRO A 39 -60.33 20.25 -7.52
N ALA A 40 -60.74 20.85 -6.40
CA ALA A 40 -61.13 20.13 -5.18
C ALA A 40 -62.56 19.56 -5.26
N GLY A 41 -63.36 20.01 -6.24
CA GLY A 41 -64.75 19.61 -6.48
C GLY A 41 -64.99 19.09 -7.90
N HIS A 42 -66.08 19.50 -8.55
CA HIS A 42 -66.50 18.98 -9.86
C HIS A 42 -65.54 19.43 -10.98
N ALA A 43 -64.89 18.46 -11.63
CA ALA A 43 -64.11 18.66 -12.84
C ALA A 43 -64.97 18.36 -14.07
N PRO A 44 -64.76 19.02 -15.21
CA PRO A 44 -65.51 18.71 -16.42
C PRO A 44 -65.25 17.25 -16.86
N ASP A 45 -66.32 16.52 -17.19
CA ASP A 45 -66.24 15.10 -17.59
C ASP A 45 -65.49 14.91 -18.92
N GLY A 46 -65.43 15.94 -19.75
CA GLY A 46 -64.69 15.97 -21.00
C GLY A 46 -64.24 17.37 -21.40
N PRO A 47 -63.52 17.52 -22.52
CA PRO A 47 -63.01 18.81 -22.99
C PRO A 47 -64.15 19.80 -23.26
N GLN A 48 -64.06 21.01 -22.72
CA GLN A 48 -65.06 22.07 -22.93
C GLN A 48 -64.46 23.26 -23.68
N LEU A 49 -65.01 23.55 -24.87
CA LEU A 49 -64.60 24.68 -25.69
C LEU A 49 -65.54 25.87 -25.50
N LEU A 50 -65.06 26.89 -24.78
CA LEU A 50 -65.73 28.18 -24.63
C LEU A 50 -65.44 29.06 -25.85
N SER A 51 -66.18 28.83 -26.93
CA SER A 51 -65.92 29.45 -28.24
C SER A 51 -65.97 30.98 -28.23
N ALA A 52 -66.82 31.58 -27.38
CA ALA A 52 -66.92 33.04 -27.24
C ALA A 52 -65.68 33.66 -26.56
N GLU A 53 -65.04 32.92 -25.64
CA GLU A 53 -63.88 33.37 -24.88
C GLU A 53 -62.55 32.87 -25.46
N ARG A 54 -62.59 32.05 -26.51
CA ARG A 54 -61.42 31.35 -27.08
C ARG A 54 -60.63 30.56 -26.03
N LYS A 55 -61.34 29.94 -25.09
CA LYS A 55 -60.76 29.11 -24.02
C LYS A 55 -61.12 27.63 -24.18
N LEU A 56 -60.18 26.76 -23.85
CA LEU A 56 -60.38 25.32 -23.76
C LEU A 56 -60.09 24.86 -22.33
N LEU A 57 -61.04 24.17 -21.71
CA LEU A 57 -60.82 23.41 -20.49
C LEU A 57 -60.58 21.96 -20.86
N LEU A 58 -59.37 21.46 -20.62
CA LEU A 58 -58.95 20.11 -20.99
C LEU A 58 -58.65 19.29 -19.73
N PRO A 59 -59.56 18.37 -19.31
CA PRO A 59 -59.27 17.44 -18.22
C PRO A 59 -58.09 16.55 -18.58
N LEU A 60 -57.06 16.53 -17.73
CA LEU A 60 -55.90 15.66 -17.86
C LEU A 60 -56.18 14.37 -17.10
N ARG A 61 -56.65 13.35 -17.81
CA ARG A 61 -56.90 12.01 -17.28
C ARG A 61 -55.83 11.06 -17.81
N HIS A 62 -55.16 10.33 -16.93
CA HIS A 62 -54.24 9.24 -17.29
C HIS A 62 -54.80 7.94 -16.70
N ARG A 63 -55.05 6.92 -17.53
CA ARG A 63 -55.67 5.65 -17.09
C ARG A 63 -56.95 5.87 -16.25
N GLU A 64 -57.85 6.73 -16.71
CA GLU A 64 -59.11 7.13 -16.03
C GLU A 64 -58.96 7.97 -14.76
N ARG A 65 -57.73 8.18 -14.24
CA ARG A 65 -57.46 9.02 -13.07
C ARG A 65 -57.28 10.49 -13.47
N LEU A 66 -58.08 11.39 -12.88
CA LEU A 66 -57.95 12.83 -13.08
C LEU A 66 -56.70 13.36 -12.35
N LEU A 67 -55.74 13.87 -13.11
CA LEU A 67 -54.51 14.47 -12.59
C LEU A 67 -54.62 15.99 -12.45
N GLY A 68 -55.44 16.65 -13.25
CA GLY A 68 -55.66 18.10 -13.19
C GLY A 68 -56.49 18.54 -14.39
N VAL A 69 -56.69 19.85 -14.55
CA VAL A 69 -57.36 20.40 -15.72
C VAL A 69 -56.52 21.54 -16.27
N LEU A 70 -56.23 21.49 -17.56
CA LEU A 70 -55.44 22.49 -18.26
C LEU A 70 -56.37 23.49 -18.95
N MET A 71 -56.28 24.76 -18.55
CA MET A 71 -57.00 25.87 -19.18
C MET A 71 -56.12 26.53 -20.23
N LEU A 72 -56.45 26.35 -21.50
CA LEU A 72 -55.73 26.99 -22.61
C LEU A 72 -56.48 28.24 -23.09
N HIS A 73 -55.74 29.32 -23.30
CA HIS A 73 -56.23 30.65 -23.70
C HIS A 73 -55.84 30.96 -25.15
N GLY A 74 -56.68 31.72 -25.86
CA GLY A 74 -56.39 32.18 -27.23
C GLY A 74 -56.38 31.06 -28.27
N VAL A 75 -57.16 30.00 -28.04
CA VAL A 75 -57.18 28.83 -28.93
C VAL A 75 -57.92 29.15 -30.23
N ARG A 76 -57.38 28.72 -31.37
CA ARG A 76 -58.03 28.90 -32.68
C ARG A 76 -59.18 27.90 -32.86
N VAL A 77 -60.41 28.37 -32.64
CA VAL A 77 -61.65 27.55 -32.70
C VAL A 77 -61.80 26.74 -34.00
N ARG A 78 -61.33 27.27 -35.14
CA ARG A 78 -61.37 26.56 -36.44
C ARG A 78 -60.46 25.34 -36.49
N GLU A 79 -59.29 25.41 -35.84
CA GLU A 79 -58.32 24.30 -35.75
C GLU A 79 -58.78 23.26 -34.73
N LEU A 80 -59.39 23.71 -33.64
CA LEU A 80 -59.72 22.86 -32.50
C LEU A 80 -61.06 22.10 -32.65
N ARG A 81 -62.05 22.68 -33.34
CA ARG A 81 -63.39 22.08 -33.48
C ARG A 81 -63.39 20.67 -34.08
N PRO A 82 -62.58 20.35 -35.12
CA PRO A 82 -62.45 18.98 -35.63
C PRO A 82 -61.77 18.00 -34.65
N LEU A 83 -60.92 18.51 -33.75
CA LEU A 83 -60.14 17.72 -32.80
C LEU A 83 -60.89 17.41 -31.50
N MET A 84 -62.01 18.09 -31.22
CA MET A 84 -62.82 17.93 -30.00
C MET A 84 -63.05 16.47 -29.57
N PRO A 85 -63.46 15.53 -30.45
CA PRO A 85 -63.70 14.14 -30.06
C PRO A 85 -62.40 13.38 -29.72
N HIS A 86 -61.26 13.83 -30.23
CA HIS A 86 -59.96 13.17 -30.09
C HIS A 86 -59.09 13.78 -28.99
N LEU A 87 -59.44 14.96 -28.47
CA LEU A 87 -58.67 15.65 -27.43
C LEU A 87 -58.42 14.82 -26.17
N PRO A 88 -59.35 14.00 -25.65
CA PRO A 88 -59.05 13.13 -24.51
C PRO A 88 -57.92 12.15 -24.81
N ALA A 89 -57.94 11.52 -26.00
CA ALA A 89 -56.90 10.59 -26.43
C ALA A 89 -55.56 11.28 -26.71
N ILE A 90 -55.58 12.50 -27.25
CA ILE A 90 -54.37 13.32 -27.45
C ILE A 90 -53.76 13.70 -26.10
N ALA A 91 -54.59 14.11 -25.13
CA ALA A 91 -54.15 14.43 -23.78
C ALA A 91 -53.55 13.20 -23.08
N ASP A 92 -54.22 12.04 -23.18
CA ASP A 92 -53.74 10.77 -22.60
C ASP A 92 -52.42 10.33 -23.26
N LEU A 93 -52.26 10.46 -24.58
CA LEU A 93 -50.99 10.16 -25.27
C LEU A 93 -49.84 11.09 -24.85
N CYS A 94 -50.13 12.37 -24.64
CA CYS A 94 -49.18 13.32 -24.08
C CYS A 94 -48.78 12.92 -22.65
N LEU A 95 -49.75 12.51 -21.82
CA LEU A 95 -49.51 12.00 -20.46
C LEU A 95 -48.75 10.68 -20.47
N ASP A 96 -49.03 9.74 -21.37
CA ASP A 96 -48.27 8.50 -21.54
C ASP A 96 -46.81 8.76 -21.88
N THR A 97 -46.55 9.75 -22.73
CA THR A 97 -45.15 10.10 -22.99
C THR A 97 -44.49 10.76 -21.79
N LEU A 98 -45.22 11.56 -21.02
CA LEU A 98 -44.71 12.09 -19.74
C LEU A 98 -44.45 10.97 -18.73
N ALA A 99 -45.33 9.97 -18.64
CA ALA A 99 -45.14 8.78 -17.81
C ALA A 99 -43.88 8.01 -18.24
N GLY A 100 -43.65 7.86 -19.55
CA GLY A 100 -42.43 7.27 -20.09
C GLY A 100 -41.18 8.07 -19.76
N LEU A 101 -41.22 9.40 -19.85
CA LEU A 101 -40.11 10.28 -19.48
C LEU A 101 -39.83 10.25 -17.96
N GLN A 102 -40.86 10.19 -17.12
CA GLN A 102 -40.72 10.03 -15.67
C GLN A 102 -40.19 8.65 -15.29
N ALA A 103 -40.60 7.60 -16.01
CA ALA A 103 -40.06 6.25 -15.83
C ALA A 103 -38.56 6.19 -16.16
N MET A 104 -38.07 7.00 -17.09
CA MET A 104 -36.63 7.09 -17.40
C MET A 104 -35.83 7.89 -16.35
N ARG A 105 -36.51 8.64 -15.47
CA ARG A 105 -35.88 9.39 -14.37
C ARG A 105 -35.64 8.55 -13.12
N SER A 106 -36.24 7.37 -13.04
CA SER A 106 -36.11 6.45 -11.90
C SER A 106 -35.52 5.11 -12.33
N ASP A 107 -34.76 4.48 -11.44
CA ASP A 107 -34.28 3.13 -11.63
C ASP A 107 -35.46 2.14 -11.42
N PRO A 108 -35.77 1.27 -12.40
CA PRO A 108 -36.94 0.41 -12.34
C PRO A 108 -36.84 -0.69 -11.28
N ALA A 109 -35.63 -0.99 -10.80
CA ALA A 109 -35.45 -2.00 -9.77
C ALA A 109 -35.67 -1.41 -8.37
N THR A 110 -35.17 -0.21 -8.09
CA THR A 110 -35.17 0.39 -6.74
C THR A 110 -36.15 1.53 -6.53
N GLY A 111 -36.66 2.15 -7.60
CA GLY A 111 -37.48 3.36 -7.54
C GLY A 111 -36.71 4.63 -7.11
N LEU A 112 -35.37 4.55 -6.98
CA LEU A 112 -34.51 5.71 -6.77
C LEU A 112 -34.31 6.48 -8.06
N ALA A 113 -33.75 7.69 -8.01
CA ALA A 113 -33.39 8.41 -9.23
C ALA A 113 -32.37 7.61 -10.07
N ALA A 114 -32.51 7.67 -11.40
CA ALA A 114 -31.53 7.09 -12.32
C ALA A 114 -30.23 7.92 -12.34
N GLU A 115 -29.12 7.31 -12.76
CA GLU A 115 -27.82 7.99 -12.86
C GLU A 115 -27.87 9.26 -13.72
N SER A 116 -28.61 9.22 -14.85
CA SER A 116 -28.82 10.39 -15.70
C SER A 116 -29.53 11.54 -14.99
N THR A 117 -30.49 11.22 -14.11
CA THR A 117 -31.20 12.22 -13.30
C THR A 117 -30.32 12.80 -12.21
N LEU A 118 -29.46 11.97 -11.60
CA LEU A 118 -28.46 12.45 -10.66
C LEU A 118 -27.49 13.43 -11.33
N LEU A 119 -26.90 13.05 -12.48
CA LEU A 119 -25.96 13.88 -13.21
C LEU A 119 -26.58 15.23 -13.61
N SER A 120 -27.81 15.23 -14.12
CA SER A 120 -28.55 16.46 -14.43
C SER A 120 -28.71 17.36 -13.19
N ARG A 121 -29.09 16.79 -12.04
CA ARG A 121 -29.24 17.57 -10.78
C ARG A 121 -27.90 18.06 -10.25
N MET A 122 -26.83 17.29 -10.44
CA MET A 122 -25.47 17.71 -10.09
C MET A 122 -25.00 18.86 -10.98
N GLU A 123 -25.30 18.84 -12.28
CA GLU A 123 -24.97 19.94 -13.21
C GLU A 123 -25.67 21.23 -12.79
N GLU A 124 -26.98 21.18 -12.53
CA GLU A 124 -27.74 22.33 -12.03
C GLU A 124 -27.20 22.85 -10.68
N ALA A 125 -26.84 21.95 -9.76
CA ALA A 125 -26.26 22.32 -8.47
C ALA A 125 -24.87 22.94 -8.61
N GLY A 126 -24.01 22.35 -9.45
CA GLY A 126 -22.69 22.87 -9.74
C GLY A 126 -22.72 24.22 -10.44
N GLU A 127 -23.67 24.44 -11.37
CA GLU A 127 -23.89 25.73 -12.02
C GLU A 127 -24.32 26.80 -11.02
N ARG A 128 -25.25 26.49 -10.11
CA ARG A 128 -25.65 27.43 -9.05
C ARG A 128 -24.46 27.84 -8.18
N VAL A 129 -23.63 26.87 -7.80
CA VAL A 129 -22.41 27.11 -7.00
C VAL A 129 -21.42 27.98 -7.78
N ARG A 130 -21.15 27.65 -9.05
CA ARG A 130 -20.21 28.40 -9.90
C ARG A 130 -20.67 29.84 -10.16
N ASN A 131 -21.96 30.04 -10.46
CA ASN A 131 -22.51 31.37 -10.67
C ASN A 131 -22.36 32.22 -9.40
N HIS A 132 -22.63 31.65 -8.21
CA HIS A 132 -22.41 32.35 -6.94
C HIS A 132 -20.94 32.71 -6.68
N LEU A 133 -20.00 31.83 -7.06
CA LEU A 133 -18.57 32.11 -6.92
C LEU A 133 -18.06 33.19 -7.88
N GLN A 134 -18.72 33.36 -9.04
CA GLN A 134 -18.37 34.38 -10.05
C GLN A 134 -18.99 35.75 -9.76
N ASP A 135 -20.19 35.79 -9.15
CA ASP A 135 -20.95 37.02 -8.87
C ASP A 135 -20.72 37.63 -7.47
N ALA A 136 -19.62 37.28 -6.79
CA ALA A 136 -19.31 37.73 -5.43
C ALA A 136 -19.15 39.27 -5.24
N GLY A 137 -19.37 40.07 -6.29
CA GLY A 137 -19.35 41.53 -6.30
C GLY A 137 -20.65 42.23 -6.72
N ALA A 138 -21.75 41.51 -6.97
CA ALA A 138 -23.05 42.13 -7.22
C ALA A 138 -23.79 42.34 -5.90
N ASP A 139 -24.28 43.55 -5.64
CA ASP A 139 -25.04 43.94 -4.44
C ASP A 139 -26.21 42.99 -4.16
N ALA A 140 -25.96 41.93 -3.38
CA ALA A 140 -26.99 41.02 -2.93
C ALA A 140 -27.76 41.67 -1.77
N VAL A 141 -29.03 41.98 -2.00
CA VAL A 141 -29.97 42.63 -1.07
C VAL A 141 -30.27 41.76 0.17
N GLU A 142 -29.83 40.49 0.21
CA GLU A 142 -29.91 39.64 1.40
C GLU A 142 -28.65 38.77 1.59
N PRO A 143 -28.17 38.57 2.83
CA PRO A 143 -27.05 37.68 3.11
C PRO A 143 -27.48 36.22 2.91
N VAL A 144 -27.10 35.63 1.78
CA VAL A 144 -27.30 34.19 1.56
C VAL A 144 -26.35 33.43 2.49
N PRO A 145 -26.84 32.53 3.36
CA PRO A 145 -25.99 31.85 4.32
C PRO A 145 -25.01 30.89 3.60
N LEU A 146 -23.76 30.91 4.07
CA LEU A 146 -22.57 30.23 3.50
C LEU A 146 -22.74 28.71 3.25
N HIS A 147 -23.79 28.07 3.78
CA HIS A 147 -24.09 26.64 3.59
C HIS A 147 -24.69 26.25 2.24
N ARG A 148 -24.86 27.22 1.32
CA ARG A 148 -25.27 26.97 -0.07
C ARG A 148 -24.11 26.93 -1.08
N LEU A 149 -22.86 26.97 -0.62
CA LEU A 149 -21.69 27.16 -1.50
C LEU A 149 -21.01 25.88 -1.98
N CYS A 150 -21.41 24.70 -1.50
CA CYS A 150 -20.85 23.44 -1.98
C CYS A 150 -21.93 22.42 -2.31
N MET A 151 -21.60 21.57 -3.29
CA MET A 151 -22.34 20.36 -3.61
C MET A 151 -21.59 19.17 -3.04
N GLY A 152 -22.23 18.43 -2.15
CA GLY A 152 -21.71 17.19 -1.59
C GLY A 152 -22.25 15.99 -2.37
N LEU A 153 -21.40 15.00 -2.59
CA LEU A 153 -21.80 13.72 -3.14
C LEU A 153 -21.29 12.60 -2.22
N VAL A 154 -22.24 11.83 -1.68
CA VAL A 154 -21.96 10.61 -0.91
C VAL A 154 -22.29 9.40 -1.76
N LEU A 155 -21.38 8.44 -1.84
CA LEU A 155 -21.56 7.18 -2.54
C LEU A 155 -21.46 6.03 -1.53
N VAL A 156 -22.41 5.10 -1.58
CA VAL A 156 -22.42 3.87 -0.78
C VAL A 156 -22.40 2.68 -1.72
N ARG A 157 -21.52 1.72 -1.46
CA ARG A 157 -21.38 0.50 -2.28
C ARG A 157 -21.51 -0.76 -1.43
N VAL A 158 -22.16 -1.78 -2.00
CA VAL A 158 -22.09 -3.17 -1.52
C VAL A 158 -20.92 -3.88 -2.23
N GLY A 159 -19.75 -3.93 -1.58
CA GLY A 159 -18.52 -4.46 -2.17
C GLY A 159 -18.62 -5.93 -2.60
N ASN A 160 -19.29 -6.78 -1.82
CA ASN A 160 -19.50 -8.20 -2.13
C ASN A 160 -20.84 -8.49 -2.86
N GLY A 161 -21.54 -7.48 -3.37
CA GLY A 161 -22.82 -7.61 -4.07
C GLY A 161 -22.84 -8.64 -5.22
N PRO A 162 -21.83 -8.68 -6.13
CA PRO A 162 -21.75 -9.69 -7.18
C PRO A 162 -21.62 -11.13 -6.63
N ALA A 163 -20.96 -11.33 -5.49
CA ALA A 163 -20.87 -12.63 -4.84
C ALA A 163 -22.21 -13.06 -4.23
N ILE A 164 -22.93 -12.11 -3.62
CA ILE A 164 -24.30 -12.32 -3.12
C ILE A 164 -25.22 -12.75 -4.27
N ALA A 165 -25.19 -12.06 -5.41
CA ALA A 165 -26.00 -12.41 -6.58
C ALA A 165 -25.69 -13.79 -7.16
N ARG A 166 -24.40 -14.18 -7.21
CA ARG A 166 -23.99 -15.50 -7.72
C ARG A 166 -24.47 -16.65 -6.83
N LYS A 167 -24.52 -16.43 -5.50
CA LYS A 167 -24.88 -17.48 -4.54
C LYS A 167 -26.38 -17.57 -4.27
N ALA A 168 -27.06 -16.44 -4.08
CA ALA A 168 -28.49 -16.38 -3.75
C ALA A 168 -29.42 -16.37 -4.99
N GLY A 169 -28.86 -16.12 -6.18
CA GLY A 169 -29.60 -15.96 -7.42
C GLY A 169 -30.04 -14.52 -7.69
N HIS A 170 -30.31 -14.19 -8.96
CA HIS A 170 -30.58 -12.83 -9.40
C HIS A 170 -31.88 -12.24 -8.85
N ALA A 171 -32.96 -13.02 -8.75
CA ALA A 171 -34.23 -12.54 -8.22
C ALA A 171 -34.12 -12.12 -6.75
N VAL A 172 -33.52 -12.98 -5.91
CA VAL A 172 -33.30 -12.72 -4.49
C VAL A 172 -32.35 -11.54 -4.28
N ALA A 173 -31.32 -11.40 -5.12
CA ALA A 173 -30.43 -10.24 -5.08
C ALA A 173 -31.15 -8.93 -5.47
N CYS A 174 -32.12 -8.98 -6.40
CA CYS A 174 -32.96 -7.83 -6.72
C CYS A 174 -33.87 -7.45 -5.55
N ASP A 175 -34.44 -8.41 -4.83
CA ASP A 175 -35.25 -8.15 -3.63
C ASP A 175 -34.40 -7.52 -2.52
N TYR A 176 -33.18 -8.02 -2.32
CA TYR A 176 -32.21 -7.43 -1.40
C TYR A 176 -31.82 -5.99 -1.78
N LEU A 177 -31.56 -5.72 -3.07
CA LEU A 177 -31.31 -4.37 -3.58
C LEU A 177 -32.49 -3.42 -3.32
N ARG A 178 -33.74 -3.90 -3.44
CA ARG A 178 -34.94 -3.11 -3.11
C ARG A 178 -35.03 -2.80 -1.62
N ALA A 179 -34.75 -3.78 -0.77
CA ALA A 179 -34.74 -3.58 0.67
C ALA A 179 -33.67 -2.55 1.10
N LEU A 180 -32.47 -2.63 0.52
CA LEU A 180 -31.41 -1.65 0.71
C LEU A 180 -31.81 -0.24 0.26
N ALA A 181 -32.47 -0.13 -0.90
CA ALA A 181 -32.98 1.14 -1.41
C ALA A 181 -34.08 1.73 -0.49
N GLY A 182 -34.94 0.88 0.08
CA GLY A 182 -35.92 1.29 1.07
C GLY A 182 -35.25 1.85 2.33
N ALA A 183 -34.29 1.11 2.88
CA ALA A 183 -33.56 1.50 4.08
C ALA A 183 -32.75 2.80 3.90
N CYS A 184 -32.19 3.04 2.70
CA CYS A 184 -31.45 4.27 2.47
C CYS A 184 -32.34 5.50 2.31
N ARG A 185 -33.61 5.36 1.89
CA ARG A 185 -34.58 6.47 1.79
C ARG A 185 -35.15 6.90 3.14
N GLU A 186 -35.26 5.98 4.08
CA GLU A 186 -35.97 6.17 5.35
C GLU A 186 -35.31 7.23 6.24
N GLY A 187 -35.85 8.45 6.30
CA GLY A 187 -35.28 9.54 7.12
C GLY A 187 -34.17 10.32 6.42
N LEU A 188 -34.13 10.31 5.08
CA LEU A 188 -33.34 11.29 4.34
C LEU A 188 -33.96 12.70 4.48
N PRO A 189 -33.13 13.75 4.61
CA PRO A 189 -33.60 15.14 4.49
C PRO A 189 -34.25 15.40 3.12
N THR A 190 -35.18 16.35 3.06
CA THR A 190 -35.97 16.66 1.87
C THR A 190 -35.14 17.19 0.69
N ASP A 191 -33.97 17.76 0.97
CA ASP A 191 -33.03 18.30 0.00
C ASP A 191 -32.05 17.25 -0.56
N VAL A 192 -32.05 16.02 -0.03
CA VAL A 192 -31.16 14.94 -0.48
C VAL A 192 -31.79 14.16 -1.63
N THR A 193 -31.11 14.14 -2.78
CA THR A 193 -31.50 13.27 -3.89
C THR A 193 -30.78 11.93 -3.78
N ALA A 194 -31.54 10.86 -3.57
CA ALA A 194 -31.02 9.48 -3.61
C ALA A 194 -31.16 8.88 -5.02
N ALA A 195 -30.07 8.34 -5.53
CA ALA A 195 -29.98 7.76 -6.87
C ALA A 195 -29.24 6.43 -6.87
N ARG A 196 -29.45 5.64 -7.92
CA ARG A 196 -28.69 4.42 -8.20
C ARG A 196 -27.79 4.68 -9.41
N VAL A 197 -26.48 4.56 -9.20
CA VAL A 197 -25.42 4.94 -10.18
C VAL A 197 -24.56 3.76 -10.62
N GLY A 198 -25.03 2.56 -10.35
CA GLY A 198 -24.32 1.31 -10.63
C GLY A 198 -25.13 0.11 -10.15
N ARG A 199 -24.61 -1.09 -10.37
CA ARG A 199 -25.35 -2.32 -10.04
C ARG A 199 -25.53 -2.53 -8.52
N TRP A 200 -24.60 -2.02 -7.73
CA TRP A 200 -24.54 -2.13 -6.27
C TRP A 200 -24.12 -0.81 -5.62
N GLU A 201 -24.42 0.31 -6.27
CA GLU A 201 -24.00 1.65 -5.88
C GLU A 201 -25.21 2.58 -5.70
N PHE A 202 -25.22 3.30 -4.58
CA PHE A 202 -26.22 4.27 -4.19
C PHE A 202 -25.54 5.62 -3.98
N ALA A 203 -26.05 6.66 -4.62
CA ALA A 203 -25.52 8.01 -4.53
C ALA A 203 -26.52 8.92 -3.83
N PHE A 204 -26.02 9.85 -3.03
CA PHE A 204 -26.79 10.85 -2.31
C PHE A 204 -26.18 12.22 -2.60
N LEU A 205 -26.95 13.03 -3.32
CA LEU A 205 -26.59 14.41 -3.64
C LEU A 205 -27.24 15.34 -2.63
N LEU A 206 -26.45 16.25 -2.06
CA LEU A 206 -26.89 17.24 -1.08
C LEU A 206 -26.20 18.59 -1.30
N SER A 207 -26.87 19.67 -0.90
CA SER A 207 -26.23 20.98 -0.73
C SER A 207 -25.65 21.07 0.68
N THR A 208 -24.41 21.55 0.82
CA THR A 208 -23.71 21.53 2.12
C THR A 208 -22.70 22.66 2.27
N ASP A 209 -22.38 23.04 3.52
CA ASP A 209 -21.23 23.88 3.89
C ASP A 209 -19.95 23.06 4.12
N SER A 210 -20.06 21.79 4.48
CA SER A 210 -18.96 21.08 5.13
C SER A 210 -18.92 19.59 4.84
N ARG A 211 -17.69 19.06 4.83
CA ARG A 211 -17.44 17.61 4.75
C ARG A 211 -18.10 16.83 5.89
N GLY A 212 -18.23 17.43 7.07
CA GLY A 212 -18.83 16.79 8.24
C GLY A 212 -20.26 16.33 7.98
N VAL A 213 -21.06 17.12 7.25
CA VAL A 213 -22.44 16.75 6.89
C VAL A 213 -22.46 15.56 5.92
N CYS A 214 -21.58 15.54 4.91
CA CYS A 214 -21.45 14.40 4.01
C CYS A 214 -21.04 13.12 4.76
N HIS A 215 -20.10 13.25 5.70
CA HIS A 215 -19.63 12.12 6.51
C HIS A 215 -20.73 11.59 7.44
N ALA A 216 -21.46 12.48 8.11
CA ALA A 216 -22.59 12.11 8.96
C ALA A 216 -23.72 11.44 8.16
N LEU A 217 -24.04 11.95 6.97
CA LEU A 217 -25.00 11.32 6.06
C LEU A 217 -24.54 9.91 5.66
N ALA A 218 -23.27 9.75 5.28
CA ALA A 218 -22.70 8.45 4.93
C ALA A 218 -22.83 7.44 6.09
N ALA A 219 -22.48 7.85 7.31
CA ALA A 219 -22.60 7.01 8.51
C ALA A 219 -24.05 6.60 8.79
N ASN A 220 -24.98 7.55 8.71
CA ASN A 220 -26.41 7.30 8.95
C ASN A 220 -27.03 6.39 7.88
N VAL A 221 -26.65 6.55 6.61
CA VAL A 221 -27.08 5.66 5.52
C VAL A 221 -26.53 4.25 5.73
N LEU A 222 -25.23 4.11 6.01
CA LEU A 222 -24.61 2.81 6.26
C LEU A 222 -25.27 2.07 7.43
N ALA A 223 -25.46 2.75 8.57
CA ALA A 223 -26.09 2.17 9.75
C ALA A 223 -27.53 1.70 9.51
N ARG A 224 -28.28 2.36 8.61
CA ARG A 224 -29.62 1.91 8.18
C ARG A 224 -29.54 0.70 7.26
N MET A 225 -28.66 0.75 6.25
CA MET A 225 -28.49 -0.34 5.28
C MET A 225 -27.96 -1.62 5.92
N GLU A 226 -27.16 -1.53 6.97
CA GLU A 226 -26.65 -2.69 7.75
C GLU A 226 -27.74 -3.46 8.48
N LYS A 227 -28.86 -2.81 8.83
CA LYS A 227 -30.01 -3.49 9.44
C LYS A 227 -30.71 -4.42 8.45
N VAL A 228 -30.46 -4.26 7.14
CA VAL A 228 -31.06 -5.09 6.11
C VAL A 228 -30.26 -6.38 5.97
N SER A 229 -30.85 -7.49 6.42
CA SER A 229 -30.18 -8.78 6.38
C SER A 229 -29.91 -9.25 4.94
N PRO A 230 -28.65 -9.57 4.61
CA PRO A 230 -28.28 -10.13 3.31
C PRO A 230 -28.80 -11.56 3.14
N PRO A 231 -29.12 -11.98 1.90
CA PRO A 231 -29.61 -13.33 1.66
C PRO A 231 -28.50 -14.36 1.90
N SER A 232 -28.86 -15.51 2.47
CA SER A 232 -27.95 -16.65 2.74
C SER A 232 -26.93 -16.47 3.88
N GLY A 233 -27.15 -15.53 4.81
CA GLY A 233 -26.36 -15.40 6.05
C GLY A 233 -24.92 -14.90 5.86
N GLN A 234 -24.60 -14.27 4.72
CA GLN A 234 -23.28 -13.65 4.46
C GLN A 234 -23.31 -12.17 4.79
N ASP A 235 -22.41 -11.68 5.63
CA ASP A 235 -22.36 -10.24 5.94
C ASP A 235 -22.13 -9.38 4.68
N ALA A 236 -22.88 -8.28 4.59
CA ALA A 236 -22.74 -7.33 3.50
C ALA A 236 -21.55 -6.40 3.76
N CYS A 237 -20.60 -6.36 2.83
CA CYS A 237 -19.49 -5.42 2.89
C CYS A 237 -19.96 -4.06 2.37
N LEU A 238 -20.54 -3.25 3.25
CA LEU A 238 -20.99 -1.89 2.95
C LEU A 238 -19.87 -0.89 3.26
N CYS A 239 -19.48 -0.09 2.27
CA CYS A 239 -18.53 1.01 2.41
C CYS A 239 -19.10 2.29 1.80
N ALA A 240 -18.63 3.45 2.27
CA ALA A 240 -19.02 4.75 1.75
C ALA A 240 -17.80 5.62 1.41
N GLY A 241 -17.97 6.47 0.41
CA GLY A 241 -17.02 7.48 0.00
C GLY A 241 -17.73 8.80 -0.25
N HIS A 242 -17.07 9.94 -0.04
CA HIS A 242 -17.67 11.23 -0.39
C HIS A 242 -16.67 12.25 -0.94
N ALA A 243 -17.17 13.10 -1.84
CA ALA A 243 -16.44 14.19 -2.47
C ALA A 243 -17.29 15.48 -2.47
N LEU A 244 -16.62 16.63 -2.43
CA LEU A 244 -17.24 17.96 -2.44
C LEU A 244 -16.80 18.76 -3.65
N TYR A 245 -17.76 19.34 -4.34
CA TYR A 245 -17.54 20.36 -5.33
C TYR A 245 -17.78 21.76 -4.73
N PRO A 246 -16.89 22.74 -4.96
CA PRO A 246 -15.66 22.69 -5.76
C PRO A 246 -14.41 22.31 -4.95
N GLN A 247 -14.53 22.05 -3.64
CA GLN A 247 -13.39 21.93 -2.72
C GLN A 247 -12.40 20.81 -3.09
N ASP A 248 -12.87 19.74 -3.72
CA ASP A 248 -12.04 18.62 -4.16
C ASP A 248 -11.51 18.78 -5.59
N MET A 249 -11.83 19.88 -6.29
CA MET A 249 -11.32 20.18 -7.62
C MET A 249 -9.88 20.72 -7.59
N GLN A 250 -9.17 20.66 -8.71
CA GLN A 250 -7.88 21.36 -8.93
C GLN A 250 -8.07 22.60 -9.82
N GLY A 251 -7.14 23.55 -9.75
CA GLY A 251 -7.23 24.81 -10.50
C GLY A 251 -7.40 24.64 -12.01
N GLY A 252 -6.80 23.61 -12.61
CA GLY A 252 -6.97 23.30 -14.04
C GLY A 252 -8.30 22.62 -14.42
N GLU A 253 -9.10 22.18 -13.45
CA GLU A 253 -10.36 21.47 -13.67
C GLU A 253 -11.58 22.39 -13.55
N LEU A 254 -11.46 23.49 -12.80
CA LEU A 254 -12.52 24.50 -12.64
C LEU A 254 -12.94 25.19 -13.95
N PRO A 255 -12.06 25.35 -14.97
CA PRO A 255 -12.45 25.89 -16.27
C PRO A 255 -13.20 24.91 -17.19
N LEU A 256 -13.29 23.62 -16.85
CA LEU A 256 -13.95 22.61 -17.70
C LEU A 256 -15.46 22.85 -17.83
N ALA A 257 -16.12 22.17 -18.77
CA ALA A 257 -17.58 22.22 -18.84
C ALA A 257 -18.20 21.58 -17.59
N MET A 258 -19.38 22.03 -17.13
CA MET A 258 -19.94 21.54 -15.85
C MET A 258 -20.18 20.03 -15.87
N PHE A 259 -20.64 19.47 -17.00
CA PHE A 259 -20.83 18.03 -17.13
C PHE A 259 -19.53 17.24 -16.89
N GLU A 260 -18.36 17.79 -17.26
CA GLU A 260 -17.05 17.17 -16.98
C GLU A 260 -16.68 17.31 -15.50
N GLN A 261 -16.90 18.48 -14.91
CA GLN A 261 -16.63 18.73 -13.48
C GLN A 261 -17.48 17.84 -12.56
N VAL A 262 -18.75 17.65 -12.91
CA VAL A 262 -19.70 16.77 -12.20
C VAL A 262 -19.27 15.31 -12.30
N ARG A 263 -18.86 14.85 -13.49
CA ARG A 263 -18.30 13.50 -13.68
C ARG A 263 -17.04 13.29 -12.86
N LEU A 264 -16.12 14.25 -12.86
CA LEU A 264 -14.92 14.21 -12.01
C LEU A 264 -15.29 14.11 -10.52
N CYS A 265 -16.31 14.84 -10.07
CA CYS A 265 -16.79 14.74 -8.69
C CYS A 265 -17.35 13.34 -8.36
N LEU A 266 -18.11 12.74 -9.28
CA LEU A 266 -18.60 11.36 -9.15
C LEU A 266 -17.45 10.34 -9.13
N ASP A 267 -16.47 10.48 -10.01
CA ASP A 267 -15.30 9.61 -10.07
C ASP A 267 -14.45 9.72 -8.79
N ARG A 268 -14.38 10.90 -8.17
CA ARG A 268 -13.74 11.10 -6.87
C ARG A 268 -14.48 10.41 -5.73
N ALA A 269 -15.81 10.49 -5.71
CA ALA A 269 -16.62 9.76 -4.74
C ALA A 269 -16.49 8.23 -4.92
N ARG A 270 -16.38 7.76 -6.18
CA ARG A 270 -16.08 6.35 -6.51
C ARG A 270 -14.70 5.93 -6.03
N LEU A 271 -13.65 6.71 -6.32
CA LEU A 271 -12.31 6.42 -5.82
C LEU A 271 -12.28 6.36 -4.29
N ALA A 272 -13.00 7.25 -3.62
CA ALA A 272 -13.11 7.24 -2.17
C ALA A 272 -13.78 5.96 -1.65
N VAL A 273 -14.88 5.50 -2.27
CA VAL A 273 -15.54 4.25 -1.86
C VAL A 273 -14.69 3.01 -2.16
N ASP A 274 -13.89 3.03 -3.24
CA ASP A 274 -12.94 1.97 -3.59
C ASP A 274 -11.89 1.83 -2.48
N VAL A 275 -11.29 2.94 -2.07
CA VAL A 275 -10.29 2.98 -0.98
C VAL A 275 -10.90 2.48 0.35
N ALA A 276 -12.12 2.91 0.69
CA ALA A 276 -12.83 2.42 1.87
C ALA A 276 -13.08 0.90 1.81
N GLY A 277 -13.41 0.37 0.63
CA GLY A 277 -13.64 -1.06 0.41
C GLY A 277 -12.38 -1.91 0.60
N HIS A 278 -11.25 -1.46 0.06
CA HIS A 278 -9.96 -2.14 0.25
C HIS A 278 -9.55 -2.18 1.73
N ALA A 279 -9.73 -1.07 2.46
CA ALA A 279 -9.45 -1.00 3.89
C ALA A 279 -10.36 -1.96 4.70
N ALA A 280 -11.65 -2.02 4.39
CA ALA A 280 -12.59 -2.92 5.06
C ALA A 280 -12.28 -4.41 4.82
N GLY A 281 -11.80 -4.78 3.62
CA GLY A 281 -11.37 -6.16 3.31
C GLY A 281 -10.14 -6.63 4.10
N LEU A 282 -9.35 -5.69 4.62
CA LEU A 282 -8.17 -5.92 5.46
C LEU A 282 -8.47 -5.77 6.97
N GLY A 283 -9.74 -5.66 7.36
CA GLY A 283 -10.15 -5.56 8.77
C GLY A 283 -10.00 -4.15 9.38
N ALA A 284 -9.87 -3.09 8.57
CA ALA A 284 -9.83 -1.73 9.08
C ALA A 284 -11.23 -1.24 9.49
N PRO A 285 -11.36 -0.49 10.61
CA PRO A 285 -12.65 0.00 11.10
C PRO A 285 -13.25 1.11 10.24
N ASN A 286 -12.44 1.80 9.42
CA ASN A 286 -12.89 2.99 8.71
C ASN A 286 -13.60 2.64 7.39
N ARG A 287 -14.92 2.49 7.47
CA ARG A 287 -15.81 2.14 6.35
C ARG A 287 -16.26 3.36 5.54
N ILE A 288 -15.81 4.56 5.90
CA ILE A 288 -16.14 5.83 5.25
C ILE A 288 -14.85 6.57 4.88
N MET A 289 -14.65 6.86 3.60
CA MET A 289 -13.47 7.60 3.14
C MET A 289 -13.87 8.96 2.52
N PRO A 290 -13.42 10.09 3.06
CA PRO A 290 -13.48 11.36 2.34
C PRO A 290 -12.39 11.44 1.27
N PHE A 291 -12.70 11.92 0.07
CA PHE A 291 -11.73 12.01 -1.03
C PHE A 291 -10.43 12.75 -0.65
N VAL A 292 -10.54 13.85 0.10
CA VAL A 292 -9.37 14.64 0.53
C VAL A 292 -8.39 13.88 1.44
N ARG A 293 -8.86 12.84 2.17
CA ARG A 293 -8.00 12.02 3.04
C ARG A 293 -7.35 10.85 2.29
N ILE A 294 -7.67 10.58 1.03
CA ILE A 294 -7.10 9.43 0.30
C ILE A 294 -5.57 9.49 0.28
N LEU A 295 -5.00 10.67 0.02
CA LEU A 295 -3.53 10.82 0.07
C LEU A 295 -2.98 10.65 1.49
N GLN A 296 -3.71 11.13 2.50
CA GLN A 296 -3.22 11.13 3.87
C GLN A 296 -3.26 9.74 4.49
N ASP A 297 -4.36 9.01 4.30
CA ASP A 297 -4.70 7.84 5.12
C ASP A 297 -5.13 6.61 4.29
N GLY A 298 -5.24 6.77 2.96
CA GLY A 298 -5.84 5.79 2.03
C GLY A 298 -4.86 5.01 1.17
N GLY A 299 -3.56 5.27 1.27
CA GLY A 299 -2.55 4.56 0.50
C GLY A 299 -2.17 3.21 1.11
N LEU A 300 -1.92 2.23 0.24
CA LEU A 300 -1.50 0.88 0.60
C LEU A 300 -0.32 0.44 -0.28
N VAL A 301 0.54 -0.41 0.27
CA VAL A 301 1.54 -1.17 -0.49
C VAL A 301 0.82 -2.34 -1.19
N LEU A 302 0.88 -2.36 -2.52
CA LEU A 302 0.24 -3.40 -3.35
C LEU A 302 1.20 -4.55 -3.66
N GLU A 303 2.48 -4.24 -3.83
CA GLU A 303 3.50 -5.21 -4.25
C GLU A 303 4.89 -4.71 -3.88
N THR A 304 5.75 -5.63 -3.45
CA THR A 304 7.19 -5.38 -3.29
C THR A 304 7.93 -5.68 -4.59
N LEU A 305 8.68 -4.70 -5.09
CA LEU A 305 9.46 -4.80 -6.31
C LEU A 305 10.95 -4.97 -5.98
N PRO A 306 11.76 -5.54 -6.89
CA PRO A 306 13.21 -5.60 -6.72
C PRO A 306 13.84 -4.21 -6.56
N LEU A 307 15.05 -4.16 -5.99
CA LEU A 307 15.84 -2.94 -5.80
C LEU A 307 15.21 -1.91 -4.86
N GLY A 308 14.53 -2.38 -3.80
CA GLY A 308 13.99 -1.48 -2.77
C GLY A 308 12.84 -0.62 -3.25
N ARG A 309 12.04 -1.11 -4.20
CA ARG A 309 10.88 -0.39 -4.74
C ARG A 309 9.60 -1.06 -4.30
N VAL A 310 8.52 -0.30 -4.28
CA VAL A 310 7.18 -0.79 -3.98
C VAL A 310 6.17 -0.22 -4.96
N ARG A 311 5.19 -1.02 -5.33
CA ARG A 311 3.99 -0.54 -6.03
C ARG A 311 2.95 -0.17 -5.00
N ILE A 312 2.35 1.00 -5.14
CA ILE A 312 1.40 1.55 -4.18
C ILE A 312 0.07 1.92 -4.83
N SER A 313 -0.99 1.96 -4.03
CA SER A 313 -2.37 2.21 -4.48
C SER A 313 -2.71 3.68 -4.77
N LEU A 314 -1.78 4.61 -4.59
CA LEU A 314 -2.02 6.04 -4.83
C LEU A 314 -1.58 6.43 -6.25
N GLY A 315 -2.48 6.98 -7.05
CA GLY A 315 -2.21 7.50 -8.40
C GLY A 315 -2.62 8.97 -8.58
N ARG A 316 -2.52 9.49 -9.82
CA ARG A 316 -2.90 10.88 -10.15
C ARG A 316 -4.36 11.19 -9.85
N GLN A 317 -5.25 10.20 -9.94
CA GLN A 317 -6.66 10.36 -9.57
C GLN A 317 -6.84 10.74 -8.09
N ALA A 318 -5.97 10.21 -7.21
CA ALA A 318 -5.88 10.61 -5.82
C ALA A 318 -5.12 11.92 -5.60
N LYS A 319 -4.68 12.61 -6.67
CA LYS A 319 -3.78 13.78 -6.66
C LYS A 319 -2.34 13.49 -6.22
N ALA A 320 -1.87 12.24 -6.34
CA ALA A 320 -0.47 11.90 -6.07
C ALA A 320 0.46 12.54 -7.12
N ARG A 321 1.68 12.89 -6.71
CA ARG A 321 2.71 13.50 -7.56
C ARG A 321 4.08 12.89 -7.26
N GLU A 322 4.94 12.87 -8.28
CA GLU A 322 6.33 12.44 -8.12
C GLU A 322 7.04 13.31 -7.06
N GLY A 323 7.86 12.68 -6.23
CA GLY A 323 8.54 13.30 -5.10
C GLY A 323 7.72 13.43 -3.82
N MET A 324 6.42 13.08 -3.82
CA MET A 324 5.66 12.96 -2.57
C MET A 324 6.24 11.82 -1.71
N ARG A 325 6.29 12.05 -0.39
CA ARG A 325 6.86 11.12 0.58
C ARG A 325 5.78 10.57 1.50
N PHE A 326 5.89 9.29 1.80
CA PHE A 326 4.96 8.59 2.66
C PHE A 326 5.73 7.77 3.70
N ALA A 327 5.25 7.80 4.93
CA ALA A 327 5.65 6.82 5.93
C ALA A 327 4.92 5.50 5.63
N VAL A 328 5.64 4.39 5.70
CA VAL A 328 5.10 3.04 5.60
C VAL A 328 4.83 2.55 7.02
N LEU A 329 3.57 2.27 7.33
CA LEU A 329 3.11 1.83 8.64
C LEU A 329 2.69 0.37 8.55
N ASP A 330 2.97 -0.39 9.60
CA ASP A 330 2.54 -1.79 9.72
C ASP A 330 1.02 -1.94 9.57
N GLY A 331 0.57 -3.06 9.03
CA GLY A 331 -0.84 -3.36 8.77
C GLY A 331 -1.70 -3.59 10.03
N THR A 332 -1.11 -3.63 11.22
CA THR A 332 -1.82 -3.82 12.49
C THR A 332 -2.43 -2.52 13.03
N ASN A 333 -3.73 -2.54 13.33
CA ASN A 333 -4.51 -1.36 13.75
C ASN A 333 -4.17 -0.84 15.16
N GLY A 334 -3.96 0.48 15.32
CA GLY A 334 -3.99 1.20 16.60
C GLY A 334 -3.15 2.49 16.65
N GLU A 335 -3.45 3.40 17.59
CA GLU A 335 -2.51 4.42 18.08
C GLU A 335 -1.27 3.67 18.60
N GLY A 336 -0.23 3.56 17.77
CA GLY A 336 0.91 2.65 17.99
C GLY A 336 1.39 1.89 16.75
N ALA A 337 0.80 2.13 15.57
CA ALA A 337 1.29 1.55 14.31
C ALA A 337 2.79 1.84 14.13
N ARG A 338 3.60 0.77 14.11
CA ARG A 338 5.05 0.89 13.97
C ARG A 338 5.39 1.34 12.55
N SER A 339 6.14 2.43 12.44
CA SER A 339 6.72 2.83 11.15
C SER A 339 7.76 1.81 10.71
N LYS A 340 7.55 1.22 9.53
CA LYS A 340 8.52 0.32 8.87
C LYS A 340 9.56 1.11 8.10
N GLY A 341 9.21 2.31 7.62
CA GLY A 341 10.12 3.13 6.84
C GLY A 341 9.47 4.29 6.11
N GLU A 342 10.19 4.85 5.15
CA GLU A 342 9.76 5.95 4.30
C GLU A 342 9.93 5.59 2.83
N VAL A 343 8.95 5.98 2.03
CA VAL A 343 8.99 5.82 0.57
C VAL A 343 8.76 7.15 -0.14
N VAL A 344 9.34 7.31 -1.32
CA VAL A 344 9.11 8.46 -2.21
C VAL A 344 8.56 8.01 -3.54
N LEU A 345 7.57 8.73 -4.08
CA LEU A 345 7.00 8.40 -5.39
C LEU A 345 7.98 8.74 -6.51
N LEU A 346 8.42 7.72 -7.24
CA LEU A 346 9.29 7.88 -8.40
C LEU A 346 8.50 8.12 -9.68
N ARG A 347 7.44 7.34 -9.89
CA ARG A 347 6.59 7.40 -11.09
C ARG A 347 5.14 7.26 -10.69
N VAL A 348 4.32 8.20 -11.12
CA VAL A 348 2.89 8.24 -10.80
C VAL A 348 2.06 8.01 -12.06
N SER A 349 1.33 6.89 -12.06
CA SER A 349 0.31 6.57 -13.08
C SER A 349 -1.07 7.05 -12.60
N ASP A 350 -2.13 6.83 -13.39
CA ASP A 350 -3.45 7.36 -13.03
C ASP A 350 -4.03 6.73 -11.76
N THR A 351 -3.86 5.41 -11.58
CA THR A 351 -4.41 4.65 -10.45
C THR A 351 -3.37 4.20 -9.43
N GLU A 352 -2.16 3.88 -9.88
CA GLU A 352 -1.09 3.32 -9.04
C GLU A 352 0.24 4.05 -9.27
N SER A 353 1.14 3.95 -8.30
CA SER A 353 2.48 4.54 -8.39
C SER A 353 3.57 3.53 -8.04
N VAL A 354 4.76 3.77 -8.58
CA VAL A 354 5.99 3.12 -8.13
C VAL A 354 6.72 4.07 -7.21
N ALA A 355 6.99 3.60 -5.99
CA ALA A 355 7.75 4.31 -4.98
C ALA A 355 9.07 3.59 -4.69
N GLU A 356 10.04 4.34 -4.20
CA GLU A 356 11.35 3.83 -3.75
C GLU A 356 11.48 4.01 -2.25
N ILE A 357 12.00 2.99 -1.58
CA ILE A 357 12.25 2.99 -0.15
C ILE A 357 13.45 3.89 0.11
N LEU A 358 13.21 5.03 0.74
CA LEU A 358 14.26 5.97 1.17
C LEU A 358 14.92 5.50 2.46
N HIS A 359 14.11 4.99 3.39
CA HIS A 359 14.54 4.62 4.73
C HIS A 359 13.72 3.44 5.24
N LEU A 360 14.35 2.57 6.02
CA LEU A 360 13.66 1.58 6.84
C LEU A 360 14.04 1.84 8.30
N ALA A 361 13.04 1.85 9.18
CA ALA A 361 13.26 1.96 10.61
C ALA A 361 14.01 0.73 11.16
N ASP A 362 13.77 -0.44 10.55
CA ASP A 362 14.45 -1.70 10.83
C ASP A 362 14.76 -2.38 9.50
N ALA A 363 16.02 -2.69 9.23
CA ALA A 363 16.45 -3.29 7.95
C ALA A 363 15.87 -4.68 7.71
N ALA A 364 15.44 -5.38 8.78
CA ALA A 364 14.75 -6.67 8.70
C ALA A 364 13.23 -6.52 8.42
N CYS A 365 12.67 -5.33 8.60
CA CYS A 365 11.25 -5.07 8.45
C CYS A 365 10.97 -4.35 7.12
N LEU A 366 10.82 -5.13 6.05
CA LEU A 366 10.49 -4.60 4.73
C LEU A 366 8.99 -4.24 4.63
N PRO A 367 8.63 -3.28 3.77
CA PRO A 367 7.23 -3.06 3.41
C PRO A 367 6.64 -4.35 2.83
N GLU A 368 5.44 -4.70 3.25
CA GLU A 368 4.70 -5.87 2.82
C GLU A 368 3.36 -5.47 2.18
N VAL A 369 2.77 -6.39 1.42
CA VAL A 369 1.46 -6.15 0.79
C VAL A 369 0.41 -5.92 1.88
N GLY A 370 -0.27 -4.78 1.83
CA GLY A 370 -1.26 -4.36 2.82
C GLY A 370 -0.76 -3.32 3.82
N ASP A 371 0.54 -3.02 3.86
CA ASP A 371 1.07 -1.92 4.69
C ASP A 371 0.47 -0.58 4.29
N ARG A 372 0.22 0.27 5.29
CA ARG A 372 -0.47 1.55 5.10
C ARG A 372 0.52 2.67 4.82
N LEU A 373 0.08 3.66 4.05
CA LEU A 373 0.86 4.85 3.73
C LEU A 373 0.26 6.07 4.40
N ALA A 374 1.10 6.83 5.10
CA ALA A 374 0.75 8.13 5.66
C ALA A 374 1.54 9.24 4.97
N LEU A 375 0.84 10.23 4.40
CA LEU A 375 1.49 11.36 3.72
C LEU A 375 2.33 12.16 4.71
N MET A 376 3.61 12.37 4.39
CA MET A 376 4.51 13.18 5.22
C MET A 376 4.54 14.63 4.72
N ALA A 377 4.53 15.58 5.66
CA ALA A 377 4.63 17.00 5.35
C ALA A 377 5.90 17.30 4.53
N GLN A 378 5.73 18.04 3.44
CA GLN A 378 6.82 18.74 2.77
C GLN A 378 6.90 20.15 3.37
N PRO A 379 8.07 20.61 3.84
CA PRO A 379 8.23 22.03 4.09
C PRO A 379 8.11 22.74 2.73
N SER A 380 6.98 23.38 2.48
CA SER A 380 6.84 24.33 1.38
C SER A 380 7.61 25.58 1.75
N ALA A 381 8.55 26.00 0.91
CA ALA A 381 8.94 27.40 0.87
C ALA A 381 7.65 28.22 0.63
N ALA A 382 7.35 29.13 1.56
CA ALA A 382 6.33 30.18 1.53
C ALA A 382 5.14 29.99 0.56
N ALA A 383 4.04 29.41 1.06
CA ALA A 383 2.75 30.04 0.81
C ALA A 383 2.54 31.03 1.97
N PRO A 384 2.16 32.30 1.73
CA PRO A 384 1.91 33.21 2.82
C PRO A 384 0.73 32.65 3.60
N GLU A 385 0.97 32.20 4.82
CA GLU A 385 -0.09 32.09 5.82
C GLU A 385 -0.74 33.46 5.89
N VAL A 386 -1.95 33.56 5.36
CA VAL A 386 -2.85 34.67 5.68
C VAL A 386 -3.21 34.46 7.15
N ARG A 387 -2.34 34.93 8.05
CA ARG A 387 -2.70 35.26 9.42
C ARG A 387 -3.79 36.30 9.33
N MET A 388 -5.03 35.87 9.50
CA MET A 388 -6.17 36.75 9.71
C MET A 388 -5.82 37.74 10.83
N PRO A 389 -5.73 39.06 10.56
CA PRO A 389 -5.53 40.02 11.62
C PRO A 389 -6.83 40.13 12.42
N SER A 390 -6.73 39.95 13.73
CA SER A 390 -7.77 40.34 14.66
C SER A 390 -8.13 41.81 14.45
N SER A 391 -9.43 42.07 14.33
CA SER A 391 -10.07 43.38 14.16
C SER A 391 -9.43 44.54 14.93
N ARG A 392 -9.15 45.67 14.25
CA ARG A 392 -9.75 47.00 14.50
C ARG A 392 -9.12 48.11 13.63
N SER A 393 -10.02 48.93 13.07
CA SER A 393 -9.92 50.36 12.67
C SER A 393 -8.94 50.82 11.60
N GLY A 394 -9.48 51.51 10.58
CA GLY A 394 -8.91 52.78 10.09
C GLY A 394 -8.43 52.82 8.64
N ALA A 395 -9.35 53.13 7.73
CA ALA A 395 -9.26 54.07 6.61
C ALA A 395 -8.07 54.07 5.60
N GLN A 396 -8.49 54.23 4.32
CA GLN A 396 -7.80 54.80 3.14
C GLN A 396 -6.95 53.88 2.23
N GLY A 397 -7.56 53.50 1.10
CA GLY A 397 -7.27 54.08 -0.21
C GLY A 397 -5.99 53.66 -0.95
N GLY A 398 -6.17 53.06 -2.14
CA GLY A 398 -5.13 53.04 -3.18
C GLY A 398 -5.10 51.77 -4.01
N GLY A 399 -5.69 51.80 -5.20
CA GLY A 399 -5.57 50.71 -6.18
C GLY A 399 -4.17 50.67 -6.83
N SER A 400 -3.72 49.45 -7.17
CA SER A 400 -2.71 49.24 -8.20
C SER A 400 -2.85 47.83 -8.77
N ALA A 401 -2.96 47.77 -10.09
CA ALA A 401 -3.06 46.56 -10.88
C ALA A 401 -1.78 45.72 -10.76
N VAL A 402 -1.93 44.42 -10.48
CA VAL A 402 -0.83 43.46 -10.49
C VAL A 402 -0.67 42.91 -11.91
N GLN A 403 0.40 43.33 -12.58
CA GLN A 403 0.90 42.72 -13.79
C GLN A 403 1.40 41.30 -13.50
N ALA A 404 1.01 40.37 -14.37
CA ALA A 404 1.49 39.00 -14.41
C ALA A 404 3.00 38.98 -14.73
N GLY A 405 3.82 38.66 -13.72
CA GLY A 405 5.24 38.35 -13.86
C GLY A 405 5.47 36.84 -13.84
N SER A 406 6.17 36.36 -14.85
CA SER A 406 6.65 34.99 -15.03
C SER A 406 7.40 34.44 -13.81
N ALA A 407 6.97 33.30 -13.29
CA ALA A 407 7.64 32.57 -12.23
C ALA A 407 8.91 31.87 -12.76
N GLU A 408 10.03 32.59 -12.80
CA GLU A 408 11.35 31.97 -12.73
C GLU A 408 11.56 31.47 -11.29
N ALA A 409 11.72 30.16 -11.13
CA ALA A 409 11.95 29.53 -9.84
C ALA A 409 13.31 29.97 -9.26
N CYS A 410 13.28 30.73 -8.16
CA CYS A 410 14.46 31.06 -7.36
C CYS A 410 15.27 29.79 -7.02
N ALA A 411 16.57 29.82 -7.29
CA ALA A 411 17.50 28.84 -6.73
C ALA A 411 17.49 28.97 -5.20
N PRO A 412 17.59 27.86 -4.44
CA PRO A 412 17.67 27.93 -2.98
C PRO A 412 18.92 28.73 -2.55
N ASP A 413 18.77 29.58 -1.54
CA ASP A 413 19.86 30.40 -0.99
C ASP A 413 21.05 29.53 -0.56
N ALA A 414 22.26 30.04 -0.81
CA ALA A 414 23.51 29.35 -0.51
C ALA A 414 23.62 29.08 1.00
N GLY A 415 23.46 27.81 1.39
CA GLY A 415 23.67 27.33 2.75
C GLY A 415 22.44 26.75 3.45
N GLU A 416 21.22 26.91 2.92
CA GLU A 416 20.02 26.25 3.46
C GLU A 416 19.79 24.87 2.83
N ALA A 417 19.35 23.90 3.66
CA ALA A 417 19.02 22.57 3.16
C ALA A 417 17.65 22.58 2.49
N CYS A 418 17.62 22.44 1.17
CA CYS A 418 16.39 22.38 0.38
C CYS A 418 15.60 21.08 0.62
N GLY A 419 14.34 21.06 0.17
CA GLY A 419 13.52 19.84 0.24
C GLY A 419 14.09 18.72 -0.64
N HIS A 420 13.74 17.46 -0.35
CA HIS A 420 14.25 16.30 -1.11
C HIS A 420 14.05 16.40 -2.63
N GLY A 421 12.83 16.77 -3.07
CA GLY A 421 12.53 16.93 -4.49
C GLY A 421 13.28 18.09 -5.14
N GLU A 422 13.54 19.17 -4.40
CA GLU A 422 14.35 20.30 -4.87
C GLU A 422 15.82 19.92 -4.99
N PHE A 423 16.34 19.18 -4.00
CA PHE A 423 17.68 18.64 -4.02
C PHE A 423 17.89 17.76 -5.24
N LEU A 424 16.99 16.81 -5.53
CA LEU A 424 17.13 15.92 -6.69
C LEU A 424 17.14 16.71 -8.01
N LYS A 425 16.30 17.74 -8.15
CA LYS A 425 16.29 18.63 -9.32
C LYS A 425 17.60 19.42 -9.45
N ALA A 426 18.08 20.00 -8.35
CA ALA A 426 19.33 20.76 -8.32
C ALA A 426 20.55 19.85 -8.55
N PHE A 427 20.54 18.65 -7.96
CA PHE A 427 21.53 17.60 -8.15
C PHE A 427 21.61 17.16 -9.60
N ALA A 428 20.48 16.86 -10.26
CA ALA A 428 20.48 16.46 -11.66
C ALA A 428 21.18 17.49 -12.56
N ARG A 429 20.87 18.79 -12.37
CA ARG A 429 21.51 19.89 -13.11
C ARG A 429 23.01 20.02 -12.81
N LYS A 430 23.39 20.02 -11.53
CA LYS A 430 24.80 20.18 -11.12
C LYS A 430 25.65 18.97 -11.53
N ALA A 431 25.11 17.78 -11.34
CA ALA A 431 25.77 16.54 -11.71
C ALA A 431 26.03 16.48 -13.22
N GLU A 432 25.11 16.93 -14.08
CA GLU A 432 25.34 17.01 -15.53
C GLU A 432 26.62 17.77 -15.88
N SER A 433 26.83 18.96 -15.29
CA SER A 433 28.02 19.79 -15.52
C SER A 433 29.29 19.29 -14.81
N ALA A 434 29.16 18.54 -13.72
CA ALA A 434 30.31 18.08 -12.93
C ALA A 434 30.98 16.85 -13.57
N SER A 435 32.29 16.91 -13.79
CA SER A 435 33.07 15.75 -14.24
C SER A 435 33.38 14.79 -13.09
N ARG A 436 33.51 15.33 -11.88
CA ARG A 436 33.79 14.63 -10.62
C ARG A 436 33.01 15.30 -9.50
N PHE A 437 32.49 14.51 -8.56
CA PHE A 437 31.79 15.02 -7.38
C PHE A 437 31.70 13.94 -6.30
N THR A 438 31.41 14.34 -5.07
CA THR A 438 31.09 13.41 -3.97
C THR A 438 29.74 13.76 -3.35
N LEU A 439 28.92 12.74 -3.15
CA LEU A 439 27.73 12.81 -2.32
C LEU A 439 28.06 12.34 -0.91
N ALA A 440 27.60 13.08 0.09
CA ALA A 440 27.67 12.68 1.48
C ALA A 440 26.26 12.59 2.05
N LEU A 441 25.88 11.41 2.54
CA LEU A 441 24.60 11.15 3.17
C LEU A 441 24.81 10.99 4.68
N LEU A 442 24.35 11.96 5.45
CA LEU A 442 24.41 11.97 6.91
C LEU A 442 23.07 11.53 7.47
N ARG A 443 23.06 10.55 8.37
CA ARG A 443 21.88 10.07 9.09
C ARG A 443 22.06 10.22 10.59
N LEU A 444 21.02 10.70 11.26
CA LEU A 444 20.93 10.79 12.71
C LEU A 444 20.23 9.55 13.28
N ASP A 445 20.73 9.00 14.38
CA ASP A 445 20.07 7.88 15.06
C ASP A 445 18.89 8.36 15.90
N SER A 446 17.75 7.68 15.74
CA SER A 446 16.46 8.05 16.33
C SER A 446 16.19 7.35 17.66
N ALA A 447 17.17 7.33 18.58
CA ALA A 447 16.96 6.66 19.87
C ALA A 447 15.89 7.34 20.75
N ASP A 448 15.59 8.63 20.55
CA ASP A 448 14.73 9.42 21.46
C ASP A 448 13.64 10.30 20.81
N ALA A 449 13.21 10.06 19.58
CA ALA A 449 12.13 10.87 18.96
C ALA A 449 10.82 10.06 18.77
N PRO A 450 9.67 10.50 19.32
CA PRO A 450 8.39 9.87 19.03
C PRO A 450 8.04 10.04 17.53
N PRO A 451 7.33 9.06 16.93
CA PRO A 451 6.94 9.07 15.52
C PRO A 451 5.70 9.94 15.27
N ASP A 452 5.55 11.04 16.02
CA ASP A 452 4.43 11.95 15.83
C ASP A 452 4.76 12.89 14.67
N GLY A 453 4.12 12.59 13.55
CA GLY A 453 4.26 13.33 12.30
C GLY A 453 3.99 14.81 12.48
N GLU A 454 4.93 15.62 12.00
CA GLU A 454 4.74 16.90 11.31
C GLU A 454 6.08 17.66 11.11
N GLY A 455 7.17 17.22 11.76
CA GLY A 455 8.52 17.79 11.58
C GLY A 455 9.60 16.72 11.39
N GLY A 456 10.67 17.03 10.63
CA GLY A 456 11.85 16.16 10.60
C GLY A 456 12.59 16.13 11.95
N HIS A 457 13.51 15.18 12.11
CA HIS A 457 14.23 14.91 13.36
C HIS A 457 14.75 16.22 14.01
N PRO A 458 14.48 16.44 15.32
CA PRO A 458 14.70 17.73 15.98
C PRO A 458 16.15 18.20 15.93
N SER A 459 17.09 17.26 15.82
CA SER A 459 18.53 17.53 15.74
C SER A 459 19.06 17.81 14.31
N LEU A 460 18.21 17.81 13.28
CA LEU A 460 18.63 18.15 11.91
C LEU A 460 19.18 19.57 11.75
N PRO A 461 18.60 20.62 12.36
CA PRO A 461 19.20 21.96 12.35
C PRO A 461 20.60 21.96 12.96
N ALA A 462 20.81 21.26 14.08
CA ALA A 462 22.12 21.15 14.72
C ALA A 462 23.15 20.43 13.83
N ALA A 463 22.73 19.41 13.08
CA ALA A 463 23.57 18.73 12.08
C ALA A 463 23.94 19.64 10.91
N LEU A 464 22.98 20.44 10.41
CA LEU A 464 23.23 21.40 9.35
C LEU A 464 24.19 22.51 9.82
N GLU A 465 24.05 23.00 11.05
CA GLU A 465 24.96 23.96 11.66
C GLU A 465 26.38 23.39 11.83
N ALA A 466 26.50 22.16 12.34
CA ALA A 466 27.79 21.50 12.49
C ALA A 466 28.51 21.33 11.14
N TRP A 467 27.77 20.94 10.10
CA TRP A 467 28.29 20.86 8.74
C TRP A 467 28.71 22.23 8.18
N ARG A 468 27.90 23.29 8.37
CA ARG A 468 28.26 24.66 7.95
C ARG A 468 29.53 25.14 8.62
N ALA A 469 29.66 24.89 9.93
CA ALA A 469 30.86 25.25 10.70
C ALA A 469 32.10 24.49 10.19
N ALA A 470 31.97 23.20 9.91
CA ALA A 470 33.06 22.39 9.36
C ALA A 470 33.46 22.82 7.93
N CYS A 471 32.51 23.34 7.14
CA CYS A 471 32.76 23.87 5.81
C CYS A 471 33.20 25.35 5.80
N ALA A 472 33.43 25.97 6.96
CA ALA A 472 33.83 27.37 7.04
C ALA A 472 35.12 27.63 6.25
N GLY A 473 35.08 28.57 5.31
CA GLY A 473 36.20 28.89 4.41
C GLY A 473 36.20 28.13 3.07
N ARG A 474 35.18 27.30 2.81
CA ARG A 474 34.95 26.63 1.51
C ARG A 474 33.65 27.14 0.85
N PRO A 475 33.52 27.07 -0.49
CA PRO A 475 32.23 27.30 -1.13
C PRO A 475 31.21 26.29 -0.63
N LEU A 476 30.10 26.77 -0.04
CA LEU A 476 29.10 25.90 0.56
C LEU A 476 28.51 24.94 -0.48
N PRO A 477 28.65 23.62 -0.28
CA PRO A 477 28.10 22.63 -1.19
C PRO A 477 26.56 22.65 -1.19
N LEU A 478 25.94 22.09 -2.23
CA LEU A 478 24.47 21.96 -2.26
C LEU A 478 24.05 20.98 -1.16
N ALA A 479 23.14 21.42 -0.28
CA ALA A 479 22.58 20.60 0.80
C ALA A 479 21.08 20.39 0.60
N GLY A 480 20.58 19.22 1.00
CA GLY A 480 19.16 18.91 0.96
C GLY A 480 18.76 17.87 2.00
N ARG A 481 17.45 17.76 2.25
CA ARG A 481 16.90 16.67 3.06
C ARG A 481 16.82 15.39 2.22
N TYR A 482 17.34 14.28 2.74
CA TYR A 482 17.19 12.98 2.10
C TYR A 482 16.01 12.18 2.69
N GLY A 483 15.77 12.29 4.00
CA GLY A 483 14.68 11.64 4.73
C GLY A 483 14.21 12.47 5.93
N SER A 484 13.41 11.90 6.84
CA SER A 484 13.01 12.59 8.08
C SER A 484 14.18 12.84 9.05
N ASN A 485 15.22 12.00 9.04
CA ASN A 485 16.39 12.06 9.92
C ASN A 485 17.73 12.15 9.16
N SER A 486 17.69 12.45 7.85
CA SER A 486 18.87 12.37 6.98
C SER A 486 19.05 13.61 6.12
N LEU A 487 20.30 14.06 5.99
CA LEU A 487 20.76 15.13 5.12
C LEU A 487 21.66 14.58 4.03
N ILE A 488 21.59 15.16 2.84
CA ILE A 488 22.47 14.84 1.72
C ILE A 488 23.18 16.10 1.24
N PHE A 489 24.48 15.97 0.96
CA PHE A 489 25.35 17.06 0.53
C PHE A 489 26.06 16.69 -0.76
N PHE A 490 26.17 17.64 -1.69
CA PHE A 490 26.88 17.50 -2.97
C PHE A 490 28.12 18.39 -2.99
N HIS A 491 29.30 17.77 -3.02
CA HIS A 491 30.62 18.42 -3.13
C HIS A 491 31.14 18.30 -4.56
N SER A 492 31.48 19.42 -5.20
CA SER A 492 32.03 19.43 -6.57
C SER A 492 33.53 19.18 -6.53
N ASP A 493 34.02 18.31 -7.41
CA ASP A 493 35.45 18.05 -7.65
C ASP A 493 36.26 17.60 -6.40
N GLU A 494 35.60 17.16 -5.33
CA GLU A 494 36.23 16.57 -4.15
C GLU A 494 36.10 15.03 -4.16
N GLU A 495 37.14 14.33 -3.72
CA GLU A 495 37.15 12.88 -3.57
C GLU A 495 36.56 12.44 -2.23
N ALA A 496 35.91 11.28 -2.20
CA ALA A 496 35.27 10.76 -1.00
C ALA A 496 36.27 10.51 0.15
N ASP A 497 37.45 9.97 -0.15
CA ASP A 497 38.48 9.73 0.87
C ASP A 497 39.03 11.04 1.47
N ALA A 498 39.13 12.10 0.66
CA ALA A 498 39.57 13.42 1.13
C ALA A 498 38.53 14.11 2.04
N LEU A 499 37.24 13.78 1.87
CA LEU A 499 36.14 14.27 2.70
C LEU A 499 35.90 13.45 3.96
N SER A 500 36.47 12.24 4.06
CA SER A 500 36.26 11.37 5.22
C SER A 500 36.68 12.02 6.56
N PRO A 501 37.84 12.73 6.68
CA PRO A 501 38.21 13.41 7.92
C PRO A 501 37.24 14.54 8.29
N LEU A 502 36.76 15.31 7.30
CA LEU A 502 35.79 16.39 7.52
C LEU A 502 34.49 15.85 8.13
N TYR A 503 33.96 14.76 7.57
CA TYR A 503 32.73 14.16 8.10
C TYR A 503 32.96 13.45 9.45
N ALA A 504 34.16 12.96 9.73
CA ALA A 504 34.52 12.43 11.04
C ALA A 504 34.53 13.54 12.12
N GLU A 505 35.00 14.75 11.78
CA GLU A 505 34.91 15.92 12.66
C GLU A 505 33.45 16.33 12.91
N ILE A 506 32.61 16.33 11.88
CA ILE A 506 31.18 16.62 12.02
C ILE A 506 30.50 15.59 12.93
N CYS A 507 30.77 14.29 12.74
CA CYS A 507 30.23 13.24 13.60
C CYS A 507 30.68 13.42 15.06
N SER A 508 31.96 13.73 15.28
CA SER A 508 32.52 13.96 16.62
C SER A 508 31.91 15.19 17.30
N ALA A 509 31.68 16.27 16.55
CA ALA A 509 31.03 17.48 17.04
C ALA A 509 29.56 17.23 17.43
N LEU A 510 28.86 16.36 16.70
CA LEU A 510 27.49 15.95 17.01
C LEU A 510 27.46 15.00 18.21
N ALA A 511 28.39 14.05 18.30
CA ALA A 511 28.54 13.17 19.46
C ALA A 511 28.81 13.97 20.75
N GLY A 512 29.61 15.04 20.68
CA GLY A 512 29.82 15.98 21.79
C GLY A 512 28.56 16.72 22.26
N LYS A 513 27.51 16.75 21.44
CA LYS A 513 26.17 17.28 21.76
C LYS A 513 25.16 16.17 22.11
N GLY A 514 25.59 14.92 22.25
CA GLY A 514 24.74 13.76 22.52
C GLY A 514 23.93 13.28 21.31
N ILE A 515 24.33 13.64 20.07
CA ILE A 515 23.64 13.26 18.85
C ILE A 515 24.49 12.21 18.12
N SER A 516 24.05 10.95 18.14
CA SER A 516 24.67 9.88 17.32
C SER A 516 24.32 10.06 15.85
N CYS A 517 25.29 9.85 14.97
CA CYS A 517 25.11 9.91 13.54
C CYS A 517 26.11 9.04 12.79
N ALA A 518 25.76 8.72 11.54
CA ALA A 518 26.60 8.02 10.59
C ALA A 518 26.57 8.71 9.23
N VAL A 519 27.67 8.59 8.47
CA VAL A 519 27.83 9.23 7.17
C VAL A 519 28.33 8.25 6.12
N GLY A 520 27.63 8.20 4.98
CA GLY A 520 28.05 7.49 3.78
C GLY A 520 28.54 8.45 2.69
N LEU A 521 29.76 8.25 2.19
CA LEU A 521 30.40 9.06 1.16
C LEU A 521 30.49 8.28 -0.16
N ALA A 522 30.08 8.88 -1.27
CA ALA A 522 30.19 8.27 -2.60
C ALA A 522 30.71 9.25 -3.65
N GLY A 523 31.90 8.97 -4.17
CA GLY A 523 32.55 9.76 -5.22
C GLY A 523 32.22 9.27 -6.62
N TYR A 524 32.02 10.20 -7.55
CA TYR A 524 31.91 9.95 -8.99
C TYR A 524 33.18 10.43 -9.71
N PRO A 525 33.72 9.69 -10.69
CA PRO A 525 33.24 8.39 -11.17
C PRO A 525 33.61 7.23 -10.23
N PHE A 526 32.72 6.25 -10.10
CA PHE A 526 32.99 4.98 -9.41
C PHE A 526 32.43 3.81 -10.23
N LEU A 527 33.34 2.90 -10.63
CA LEU A 527 33.01 1.78 -11.53
C LEU A 527 32.20 2.21 -12.76
N ARG A 528 31.09 1.53 -13.04
CA ARG A 528 30.15 1.82 -14.15
C ARG A 528 28.88 2.52 -13.68
N TYR A 529 28.84 3.02 -12.44
CA TYR A 529 27.68 3.74 -11.92
C TYR A 529 27.50 5.06 -12.67
N ARG A 530 26.26 5.33 -13.07
CA ARG A 530 25.84 6.61 -13.65
C ARG A 530 25.73 7.65 -12.55
N LYS A 531 25.80 8.92 -12.94
CA LYS A 531 25.63 10.07 -12.02
C LYS A 531 24.34 9.96 -11.19
N ALA A 532 23.24 9.51 -11.79
CA ALA A 532 21.96 9.33 -11.11
C ALA A 532 21.94 8.19 -10.07
N GLU A 533 22.88 7.24 -10.13
CA GLU A 533 22.98 6.08 -9.22
C GLU A 533 23.90 6.38 -8.02
N MET A 534 24.51 7.57 -7.97
CA MET A 534 25.41 7.96 -6.88
C MET A 534 24.75 8.10 -5.51
N PRO A 535 23.47 8.51 -5.36
CA PRO A 535 22.77 8.44 -4.08
C PRO A 535 22.69 7.01 -3.53
N ASP A 536 22.49 6.01 -4.39
CA ASP A 536 22.48 4.59 -3.97
C ASP A 536 23.86 4.17 -3.48
N CYS A 537 24.93 4.61 -4.14
CA CYS A 537 26.29 4.39 -3.67
C CYS A 537 26.53 5.03 -2.29
N ALA A 538 25.98 6.21 -2.02
CA ALA A 538 26.09 6.87 -0.71
C ALA A 538 25.32 6.10 0.37
N LEU A 539 24.16 5.52 0.04
CA LEU A 539 23.42 4.62 0.93
C LEU A 539 24.22 3.37 1.28
N LYS A 540 24.85 2.72 0.29
CA LYS A 540 25.72 1.54 0.53
C LYS A 540 26.90 1.90 1.43
N ALA A 541 27.48 3.08 1.22
CA ALA A 541 28.54 3.60 2.07
C ALA A 541 28.05 3.87 3.50
N LEU A 542 26.81 4.34 3.66
CA LEU A 542 26.19 4.58 4.97
C LEU A 542 25.93 3.26 5.70
N GLU A 543 25.46 2.22 5.01
CA GLU A 543 25.29 0.87 5.59
C GLU A 543 26.61 0.33 6.13
N TYR A 544 27.69 0.52 5.37
CA TYR A 544 29.03 0.18 5.81
C TYR A 544 29.49 1.04 6.99
N ALA A 545 29.21 2.35 6.98
CA ALA A 545 29.58 3.28 8.06
C ALA A 545 29.05 2.85 9.43
N LEU A 546 27.83 2.30 9.47
CA LEU A 546 27.18 1.84 10.71
C LEU A 546 27.85 0.61 11.34
N LEU A 547 28.71 -0.09 10.59
CA LEU A 547 29.46 -1.25 11.08
C LEU A 547 30.87 -0.86 11.55
N LEU A 548 31.27 0.40 11.35
CA LEU A 548 32.57 0.91 11.77
C LEU A 548 32.51 1.40 13.22
N PRO A 549 33.65 1.48 13.93
CA PRO A 549 33.70 2.17 15.21
C PRO A 549 33.44 3.67 15.03
N GLU A 550 33.01 4.35 16.11
CA GLU A 550 32.88 5.80 16.11
C GLU A 550 34.22 6.50 15.80
N PRO A 551 34.23 7.56 14.96
CA PRO A 551 33.08 8.14 14.25
C PRO A 551 32.65 7.31 13.02
N HIS A 552 31.34 7.04 12.90
CA HIS A 552 30.74 6.21 11.84
C HIS A 552 30.79 6.88 10.46
N VAL A 553 31.93 6.84 9.78
CA VAL A 553 32.10 7.40 8.43
C VAL A 553 32.58 6.32 7.47
N GLY A 554 31.76 6.02 6.46
CA GLY A 554 32.02 5.00 5.45
C GLY A 554 32.13 5.60 4.06
N VAL A 555 33.07 5.08 3.27
CA VAL A 555 33.23 5.43 1.84
C VAL A 555 32.70 4.29 0.98
N CYS A 556 32.05 4.62 -0.14
CA CYS A 556 31.58 3.65 -1.12
C CYS A 556 32.77 3.02 -1.84
N ASN A 557 33.18 1.85 -1.36
CA ASN A 557 34.32 1.09 -1.87
C ASN A 557 33.96 -0.41 -1.98
N SER A 558 34.96 -1.27 -2.15
CA SER A 558 34.73 -2.72 -2.25
C SER A 558 34.07 -3.32 -1.01
N LEU A 559 34.32 -2.77 0.19
CA LEU A 559 33.71 -3.22 1.44
C LEU A 559 32.24 -2.81 1.52
N ALA A 560 31.92 -1.56 1.15
CA ALA A 560 30.52 -1.10 1.10
C ALA A 560 29.68 -1.93 0.12
N LEU A 561 30.24 -2.27 -1.04
CA LEU A 561 29.59 -3.17 -1.99
C LEU A 561 29.46 -4.60 -1.43
N ASN A 562 30.45 -5.10 -0.70
CA ASN A 562 30.39 -6.41 -0.04
C ASN A 562 29.26 -6.48 1.00
N ILE A 563 29.14 -5.45 1.85
CA ILE A 563 28.07 -5.37 2.86
C ILE A 563 26.69 -5.29 2.19
N SER A 564 26.55 -4.48 1.14
CA SER A 564 25.29 -4.39 0.39
C SER A 564 24.91 -5.75 -0.25
N ALA A 565 25.90 -6.49 -0.76
CA ALA A 565 25.69 -7.83 -1.29
C ALA A 565 25.29 -8.85 -0.20
N ASP A 566 25.92 -8.80 0.99
CA ASP A 566 25.57 -9.64 2.15
C ASP A 566 24.12 -9.40 2.59
N ARG A 567 23.66 -8.14 2.55
CA ARG A 567 22.26 -7.77 2.80
C ARG A 567 21.33 -8.42 1.77
N ARG A 568 21.61 -8.29 0.48
CA ARG A 568 20.79 -8.92 -0.59
C ARG A 568 20.73 -10.43 -0.46
N TYR A 569 21.86 -11.06 -0.13
CA TYR A 569 21.92 -12.50 0.10
C TYR A 569 21.01 -12.93 1.26
N SER A 570 21.03 -12.16 2.37
CA SER A 570 20.21 -12.43 3.56
C SER A 570 18.71 -12.26 3.27
N LEU A 571 18.34 -11.36 2.37
CA LEU A 571 16.97 -11.18 1.88
C LEU A 571 16.53 -12.23 0.83
N GLY A 572 17.42 -13.14 0.45
CA GLY A 572 17.16 -14.18 -0.54
C GLY A 572 17.37 -13.78 -2.01
N ASP A 573 17.77 -12.54 -2.30
CA ASP A 573 18.15 -12.09 -3.64
C ASP A 573 19.59 -12.52 -3.97
N ILE A 574 19.75 -13.83 -4.23
CA ILE A 574 21.05 -14.44 -4.50
C ILE A 574 21.66 -13.88 -5.79
N PHE A 575 20.84 -13.62 -6.82
CA PHE A 575 21.35 -13.10 -8.10
C PHE A 575 21.82 -11.66 -7.98
N GLY A 576 21.05 -10.80 -7.29
CA GLY A 576 21.47 -9.44 -6.99
C GLY A 576 22.74 -9.40 -6.13
N ALA A 577 22.87 -10.29 -5.15
CA ALA A 577 24.09 -10.42 -4.35
C ALA A 577 25.31 -10.81 -5.21
N VAL A 578 25.17 -11.78 -6.13
CA VAL A 578 26.24 -12.20 -7.04
C VAL A 578 26.75 -11.04 -7.90
N GLU A 579 25.87 -10.23 -8.47
CA GLU A 579 26.28 -9.08 -9.27
C GLU A 579 26.99 -8.01 -8.43
N GLU A 580 26.55 -7.83 -7.19
CA GLU A 580 27.15 -6.84 -6.29
C GLU A 580 28.51 -7.28 -5.73
N TYR A 581 28.71 -8.57 -5.40
CA TYR A 581 30.04 -9.10 -5.09
C TYR A 581 30.99 -8.98 -6.29
N LYS A 582 30.51 -9.17 -7.53
CA LYS A 582 31.34 -8.93 -8.72
C LYS A 582 31.75 -7.46 -8.83
N LEU A 583 30.87 -6.52 -8.51
CA LEU A 583 31.22 -5.10 -8.46
C LEU A 583 32.24 -4.82 -7.35
N ALA A 584 32.09 -5.43 -6.17
CA ALA A 584 33.08 -5.34 -5.09
C ALA A 584 34.47 -5.82 -5.55
N LEU A 585 34.52 -6.93 -6.29
CA LEU A 585 35.75 -7.49 -6.85
C LEU A 585 36.31 -6.71 -8.05
N LEU A 586 35.47 -5.96 -8.76
CA LEU A 586 35.92 -5.01 -9.77
C LEU A 586 36.55 -3.78 -9.13
N ALA A 587 36.02 -3.32 -7.99
CA ALA A 587 36.60 -2.23 -7.21
C ALA A 587 37.92 -2.66 -6.54
N ASP A 588 37.96 -3.87 -5.97
CA ASP A 588 39.15 -4.44 -5.35
C ASP A 588 39.21 -5.96 -5.57
N LYS A 589 40.11 -6.40 -6.46
CA LYS A 589 40.34 -7.82 -6.74
C LYS A 589 40.94 -8.58 -5.55
N GLY A 590 41.54 -7.86 -4.60
CA GLY A 590 42.13 -8.37 -3.37
C GLY A 590 41.13 -8.63 -2.24
N ASN A 591 39.86 -8.26 -2.40
CA ASN A 591 38.84 -8.48 -1.39
C ASN A 591 38.51 -9.98 -1.22
N ALA A 592 39.20 -10.63 -0.29
CA ALA A 592 39.06 -12.05 0.00
C ALA A 592 37.65 -12.41 0.51
N MET A 593 36.98 -11.51 1.25
CA MET A 593 35.62 -11.71 1.74
C MET A 593 34.62 -11.77 0.58
N ALA A 594 34.71 -10.86 -0.38
CA ALA A 594 33.83 -10.86 -1.55
C ALA A 594 34.01 -12.14 -2.40
N TRP A 595 35.24 -12.64 -2.56
CA TRP A 595 35.47 -13.94 -3.21
C TRP A 595 34.86 -15.11 -2.42
N ASN A 596 34.98 -15.11 -1.09
CA ASN A 596 34.37 -16.12 -0.23
C ASN A 596 32.84 -16.08 -0.34
N SER A 597 32.22 -14.91 -0.20
CA SER A 597 30.77 -14.77 -0.27
C SER A 597 30.21 -15.07 -1.66
N LEU A 598 30.92 -14.73 -2.75
CA LEU A 598 30.59 -15.18 -4.10
C LEU A 598 30.64 -16.71 -4.22
N GLY A 599 31.62 -17.36 -3.58
CA GLY A 599 31.68 -18.82 -3.47
C GLY A 599 30.48 -19.42 -2.75
N VAL A 600 30.03 -18.79 -1.66
CA VAL A 600 28.81 -19.19 -0.92
C VAL A 600 27.58 -19.09 -1.83
N CYS A 601 27.42 -17.98 -2.57
CA CYS A 601 26.31 -17.81 -3.51
C CYS A 601 26.29 -18.92 -4.57
N MET A 602 27.43 -19.23 -5.19
CA MET A 602 27.52 -20.31 -6.18
C MET A 602 27.21 -21.68 -5.57
N ALA A 603 27.58 -21.92 -4.32
CA ALA A 603 27.24 -23.16 -3.61
C ALA A 603 25.73 -23.28 -3.37
N THR A 604 25.08 -22.18 -2.98
CA THR A 604 23.62 -22.11 -2.79
C THR A 604 22.87 -22.36 -4.11
N LEU A 605 23.38 -21.80 -5.22
CA LEU A 605 22.89 -22.07 -6.60
C LEU A 605 23.27 -23.47 -7.14
N LYS A 606 23.84 -24.35 -6.30
CA LYS A 606 24.32 -25.71 -6.66
C LYS A 606 25.42 -25.76 -7.73
N ARG A 607 26.03 -24.62 -8.08
CA ARG A 607 27.18 -24.49 -8.99
C ARG A 607 28.49 -24.77 -8.25
N ARG A 608 28.62 -26.00 -7.75
CA ARG A 608 29.68 -26.44 -6.81
C ARG A 608 31.10 -26.26 -7.34
N HIS A 609 31.34 -26.51 -8.63
CA HIS A 609 32.67 -26.31 -9.23
C HIS A 609 33.10 -24.85 -9.26
N GLU A 610 32.16 -23.93 -9.51
CA GLU A 610 32.42 -22.49 -9.49
C GLU A 610 32.61 -21.98 -8.07
N ALA A 611 31.79 -22.45 -7.12
CA ALA A 611 31.98 -22.18 -5.70
C ALA A 611 33.41 -22.51 -5.25
N ARG A 612 33.88 -23.72 -5.59
CA ARG A 612 35.25 -24.15 -5.31
C ARG A 612 36.29 -23.20 -5.91
N ARG A 613 36.11 -22.77 -7.17
CA ARG A 613 37.03 -21.83 -7.82
C ARG A 613 37.09 -20.51 -7.04
N HIS A 614 35.95 -19.93 -6.69
CA HIS A 614 35.90 -18.65 -5.97
C HIS A 614 36.53 -18.73 -4.58
N PHE A 615 36.28 -19.80 -3.82
CA PHE A 615 36.95 -19.99 -2.54
C PHE A 615 38.48 -20.17 -2.68
N LEU A 616 38.96 -20.80 -3.75
CA LEU A 616 40.39 -20.89 -4.01
C LEU A 616 41.00 -19.52 -4.36
N GLU A 617 40.29 -18.68 -5.11
CA GLU A 617 40.72 -17.29 -5.31
C GLU A 617 40.74 -16.51 -3.99
N ALA A 618 39.73 -16.68 -3.13
CA ALA A 618 39.69 -16.06 -1.80
C ALA A 618 40.95 -16.38 -0.97
N LEU A 619 41.42 -17.63 -0.98
CA LEU A 619 42.68 -18.01 -0.30
C LEU A 619 43.94 -17.39 -0.94
N ARG A 620 43.92 -17.11 -2.24
CA ARG A 620 45.06 -16.46 -2.94
C ARG A 620 45.20 -14.99 -2.57
N CYS A 621 44.12 -14.34 -2.15
CA CYS A 621 44.09 -12.94 -1.72
C CYS A 621 44.76 -12.69 -0.36
N ARG A 622 45.40 -13.70 0.25
CA ARG A 622 46.04 -13.63 1.59
C ARG A 622 45.11 -13.08 2.69
N PRO A 623 43.94 -13.72 2.92
CA PRO A 623 43.03 -13.31 3.98
C PRO A 623 43.67 -13.44 5.36
N ASP A 624 43.10 -12.72 6.32
CA ASP A 624 43.38 -12.89 7.73
C ASP A 624 42.94 -14.27 8.25
N THR A 625 43.48 -14.68 9.39
CA THR A 625 43.27 -16.04 9.94
C THR A 625 41.78 -16.40 10.12
N PRO A 626 40.91 -15.53 10.67
CA PRO A 626 39.48 -15.81 10.77
C PRO A 626 38.82 -16.09 9.41
N THR A 627 39.12 -15.28 8.39
CA THR A 627 38.57 -15.49 7.05
C THR A 627 39.10 -16.78 6.41
N VAL A 628 40.38 -17.13 6.62
CA VAL A 628 40.94 -18.43 6.18
C VAL A 628 40.18 -19.60 6.81
N VAL A 629 39.84 -19.53 8.10
CA VAL A 629 39.06 -20.57 8.79
C VAL A 629 37.71 -20.78 8.11
N GLN A 630 36.98 -19.69 7.83
CA GLN A 630 35.67 -19.73 7.18
C GLN A 630 35.77 -20.29 5.75
N ILE A 631 36.75 -19.83 4.95
CA ILE A 631 36.97 -20.33 3.59
C ILE A 631 37.33 -21.82 3.60
N CYS A 632 38.17 -22.29 4.54
CA CYS A 632 38.53 -23.71 4.65
C CYS A 632 37.33 -24.59 4.99
N TYR A 633 36.45 -24.13 5.89
CA TYR A 633 35.21 -24.84 6.19
C TYR A 633 34.31 -24.93 4.94
N ASN A 634 34.11 -23.81 4.24
CA ASN A 634 33.28 -23.74 3.04
C ASN A 634 33.83 -24.60 1.89
N LEU A 635 35.15 -24.57 1.65
CA LEU A 635 35.83 -25.45 0.69
C LEU A 635 35.65 -26.92 1.04
N GLY A 636 35.77 -27.27 2.32
CA GLY A 636 35.54 -28.62 2.80
C GLY A 636 34.12 -29.11 2.47
N ALA A 637 33.11 -28.27 2.75
CA ALA A 637 31.72 -28.57 2.48
C ALA A 637 31.42 -28.72 0.98
N VAL A 638 31.96 -27.84 0.14
CA VAL A 638 31.81 -27.95 -1.31
C VAL A 638 32.49 -29.19 -1.86
N CYS A 639 33.73 -29.49 -1.44
CA CYS A 639 34.44 -30.71 -1.85
C CYS A 639 33.67 -31.97 -1.42
N GLN A 640 33.09 -31.99 -0.22
CA GLN A 640 32.26 -33.10 0.24
C GLN A 640 31.02 -33.28 -0.63
N SER A 641 30.38 -32.18 -1.04
CA SER A 641 29.20 -32.21 -1.93
C SER A 641 29.51 -32.63 -3.37
N LEU A 642 30.78 -32.59 -3.77
CA LEU A 642 31.32 -33.12 -5.03
C LEU A 642 31.82 -34.57 -4.88
N ASP A 643 31.60 -35.22 -3.72
CA ASP A 643 32.15 -36.52 -3.33
C ASP A 643 33.70 -36.61 -3.33
N GLU A 644 34.39 -35.46 -3.31
CA GLU A 644 35.85 -35.36 -3.21
C GLU A 644 36.32 -35.51 -1.74
N ARG A 645 36.07 -36.69 -1.15
CA ARG A 645 36.26 -36.93 0.30
C ARG A 645 37.65 -36.60 0.83
N ARG A 646 38.71 -36.88 0.05
CA ARG A 646 40.10 -36.58 0.45
C ARG A 646 40.35 -35.07 0.51
N ALA A 647 39.87 -34.31 -0.47
CA ALA A 647 39.98 -32.86 -0.49
C ALA A 647 39.16 -32.23 0.64
N ALA A 648 37.94 -32.72 0.86
CA ALA A 648 37.09 -32.28 1.97
C ALA A 648 37.78 -32.45 3.32
N ALA A 649 38.30 -33.65 3.61
CA ALA A 649 39.02 -33.94 4.86
C ALA A 649 40.25 -33.04 5.03
N ARG A 650 40.98 -32.74 3.94
CA ARG A 650 42.14 -31.84 3.98
C ARG A 650 41.73 -30.43 4.45
N TYR A 651 40.70 -29.86 3.86
CA TYR A 651 40.25 -28.50 4.19
C TYR A 651 39.61 -28.41 5.58
N PHE A 652 38.80 -29.39 5.98
CA PHE A 652 38.29 -29.42 7.35
C PHE A 652 39.41 -29.58 8.39
N ARG A 653 40.44 -30.41 8.12
CA ARG A 653 41.64 -30.52 8.98
C ARG A 653 42.46 -29.23 9.04
N GLN A 654 42.44 -28.42 7.99
CA GLN A 654 43.05 -27.10 8.01
C GLN A 654 42.24 -26.12 8.85
N CYS A 655 40.91 -26.14 8.71
CA CYS A 655 39.98 -25.37 9.53
C CYS A 655 40.19 -25.65 11.04
N VAL A 656 40.17 -26.91 11.47
CA VAL A 656 40.38 -27.26 12.90
C VAL A 656 41.83 -27.08 13.39
N ARG A 657 42.81 -26.95 12.49
CA ARG A 657 44.18 -26.57 12.88
C ARG A 657 44.29 -25.10 13.23
N LEU A 658 43.57 -24.25 12.48
CA LEU A 658 43.56 -22.81 12.67
C LEU A 658 42.59 -22.39 13.78
N CYS A 659 41.46 -23.09 13.90
CA CYS A 659 40.46 -22.90 14.95
C CYS A 659 40.09 -24.27 15.55
N PRO A 660 40.81 -24.73 16.59
CA PRO A 660 40.55 -26.01 17.25
C PRO A 660 39.12 -26.16 17.80
N GLU A 661 38.47 -25.05 18.12
CA GLU A 661 37.12 -24.97 18.68
C GLU A 661 36.01 -24.92 17.61
N HIS A 662 36.33 -25.08 16.32
CA HIS A 662 35.34 -25.05 15.26
C HIS A 662 34.46 -26.33 15.24
N GLN A 663 33.40 -26.35 16.05
CA GLN A 663 32.46 -27.46 16.27
C GLN A 663 32.01 -28.15 14.96
N PHE A 664 31.50 -27.39 13.99
CA PHE A 664 30.97 -27.96 12.76
C PHE A 664 32.03 -28.65 11.90
N ALA A 665 33.30 -28.22 11.96
CA ALA A 665 34.37 -28.83 11.18
C ALA A 665 34.74 -30.21 11.74
N HIS A 666 34.72 -30.37 13.07
CA HIS A 666 34.84 -31.68 13.72
C HIS A 666 33.67 -32.60 13.34
N ILE A 667 32.43 -32.10 13.34
CA ILE A 667 31.26 -32.87 12.89
C ILE A 667 31.44 -33.35 11.44
N ARG A 668 31.86 -32.47 10.53
CA ARG A 668 32.09 -32.85 9.12
C ARG A 668 33.20 -33.89 8.96
N LEU A 669 34.29 -33.79 9.75
CA LEU A 669 35.33 -34.81 9.78
C LEU A 669 34.80 -36.16 10.30
N GLY A 670 33.95 -36.15 11.33
CA GLY A 670 33.27 -37.34 11.84
C GLY A 670 32.41 -38.01 10.76
N GLN A 671 31.60 -37.23 10.05
CA GLN A 671 30.75 -37.71 8.95
C GLN A 671 31.57 -38.34 7.82
N LEU A 672 32.69 -37.71 7.43
CA LEU A 672 33.60 -38.27 6.42
C LEU A 672 34.24 -39.60 6.89
N CYS A 673 34.52 -39.75 8.19
CA CYS A 673 35.02 -41.00 8.75
C CYS A 673 33.94 -42.10 8.77
N GLU A 674 32.69 -41.76 9.09
CA GLU A 674 31.57 -42.71 9.01
C GLU A 674 31.35 -43.21 7.57
N LEU A 675 31.37 -42.31 6.58
CA LEU A 675 31.29 -42.68 5.16
C LEU A 675 32.43 -43.58 4.70
N GLY A 676 33.59 -43.49 5.35
CA GLY A 676 34.74 -44.37 5.12
C GLY A 676 34.77 -45.63 5.99
N GLY A 677 33.72 -45.90 6.77
CA GLY A 677 33.64 -47.06 7.68
C GLY A 677 34.51 -46.94 8.95
N ARG A 678 35.23 -45.82 9.15
CA ARG A 678 36.15 -45.61 10.29
C ARG A 678 35.41 -45.08 11.51
N ARG A 679 34.53 -45.92 12.08
CA ARG A 679 33.61 -45.56 13.18
C ARG A 679 34.31 -45.06 14.44
N ALA A 680 35.48 -45.61 14.79
CA ALA A 680 36.25 -45.17 15.96
C ALA A 680 36.83 -43.76 15.79
N GLU A 681 37.31 -43.42 14.59
CA GLU A 681 37.80 -42.08 14.28
C GLU A 681 36.63 -41.08 14.23
N ALA A 682 35.49 -41.48 13.67
CA ALA A 682 34.28 -40.66 13.66
C ALA A 682 33.83 -40.29 15.08
N ARG A 683 33.76 -41.27 15.98
CA ARG A 683 33.43 -41.07 17.39
C ARG A 683 34.34 -40.04 18.04
N ARG A 684 35.66 -40.14 17.87
CA ARG A 684 36.63 -39.18 18.42
C ARG A 684 36.37 -37.74 17.95
N PHE A 685 36.03 -37.55 16.67
CA PHE A 685 35.71 -36.21 16.17
C PHE A 685 34.39 -35.67 16.74
N TYR A 686 33.37 -36.52 16.86
CA TYR A 686 32.12 -36.10 17.49
C TYR A 686 32.27 -35.86 19.00
N GLU A 687 33.11 -36.60 19.72
CA GLU A 687 33.46 -36.35 21.13
C GLU A 687 34.13 -34.97 21.29
N LYS A 688 35.04 -34.60 20.39
CA LYS A 688 35.61 -33.24 20.36
C LYS A 688 34.56 -32.16 20.13
N ALA A 689 33.64 -32.39 19.20
CA ALA A 689 32.54 -31.46 18.95
C ALA A 689 31.57 -31.35 20.15
N ALA A 690 31.30 -32.45 20.84
CA ALA A 690 30.48 -32.47 22.06
C ALA A 690 31.17 -31.75 23.23
N ALA A 691 32.50 -31.89 23.38
CA ALA A 691 33.26 -31.13 24.38
C ALA A 691 33.18 -29.61 24.15
N ILE A 692 33.15 -29.17 22.88
CA ILE A 692 32.93 -27.75 22.52
C ILE A 692 31.49 -27.33 22.88
N GLU A 693 30.49 -28.18 22.64
CA GLU A 693 29.10 -27.91 23.08
C GLU A 693 29.00 -27.80 24.61
N ASP A 694 29.81 -28.54 25.36
CA ASP A 694 29.81 -28.49 26.82
C ASP A 694 30.42 -27.21 27.36
N ALA A 695 31.44 -26.70 26.68
CA ALA A 695 31.99 -25.37 26.95
C ALA A 695 31.00 -24.24 26.61
N HIS A 696 30.01 -24.49 25.73
CA HIS A 696 29.01 -23.51 25.30
C HIS A 696 27.56 -24.04 25.42
N PRO A 697 26.99 -24.12 26.65
CA PRO A 697 25.71 -24.76 26.90
C PRO A 697 24.50 -24.18 26.15
N GLN A 698 24.59 -22.94 25.67
CA GLN A 698 23.53 -22.28 24.90
C GLN A 698 23.53 -22.65 23.40
N ALA A 699 24.56 -23.35 22.91
CA ALA A 699 24.61 -23.80 21.52
C ALA A 699 23.74 -25.06 21.30
N PRO A 700 23.00 -25.17 20.17
CA PRO A 700 22.24 -26.38 19.85
C PRO A 700 23.15 -27.62 19.79
N SER A 701 22.70 -28.72 20.40
CA SER A 701 23.51 -29.94 20.47
C SER A 701 23.36 -30.83 19.24
N VAL A 702 24.27 -30.66 18.28
CA VAL A 702 24.28 -31.40 17.01
C VAL A 702 25.25 -32.59 17.08
N ALA A 703 26.36 -32.44 17.80
CA ALA A 703 27.40 -33.46 17.94
C ALA A 703 26.90 -34.69 18.71
N ARG A 704 26.12 -34.50 19.78
CA ARG A 704 25.54 -35.61 20.56
C ARG A 704 24.61 -36.49 19.74
N ARG A 705 23.79 -35.90 18.88
CA ARG A 705 22.96 -36.65 17.92
C ARG A 705 23.82 -37.52 17.00
N HIS A 706 24.97 -37.02 16.56
CA HIS A 706 25.91 -37.80 15.75
C HIS A 706 26.62 -38.89 16.57
N LEU A 707 26.99 -38.63 17.82
CA LEU A 707 27.50 -39.67 18.73
C LEU A 707 26.48 -40.78 18.96
N ALA A 708 25.23 -40.42 19.23
CA ALA A 708 24.13 -41.36 19.43
C ALA A 708 23.94 -42.26 18.22
N ARG A 709 23.99 -41.70 17.01
CA ARG A 709 23.91 -42.45 15.75
C ARG A 709 25.05 -43.47 15.62
N VAL A 710 26.27 -43.09 15.99
CA VAL A 710 27.42 -44.00 15.99
C VAL A 710 27.26 -45.09 17.06
N ALA A 711 26.77 -44.75 18.25
CA ALA A 711 26.51 -45.67 19.34
C ALA A 711 25.41 -46.69 19.00
N ALA A 712 24.29 -46.23 18.40
CA ALA A 712 23.20 -47.08 17.93
C ALA A 712 23.70 -48.11 16.90
N ARG A 713 24.52 -47.67 15.93
CA ARG A 713 25.18 -48.57 14.95
C ARG A 713 26.16 -49.55 15.58
N GLN A 714 26.67 -49.26 16.77
CA GLN A 714 27.53 -50.16 17.57
C GLN A 714 26.70 -51.06 18.51
N ARG A 715 25.37 -51.07 18.39
CA ARG A 715 24.42 -51.78 19.27
C ARG A 715 24.50 -51.34 20.73
N ARG A 716 24.88 -50.09 20.98
CA ARG A 716 24.89 -49.45 22.30
C ARG A 716 23.66 -48.56 22.47
N GLY A 717 22.49 -49.19 22.50
CA GLY A 717 21.20 -48.48 22.55
C GLY A 717 20.97 -47.66 23.82
N GLY A 718 21.54 -48.06 24.96
CA GLY A 718 21.50 -47.28 26.20
C GLY A 718 22.25 -45.96 26.07
N GLU A 719 23.55 -46.03 25.70
CA GLU A 719 24.39 -44.86 25.43
C GLU A 719 23.76 -43.93 24.38
N ALA A 720 23.19 -44.48 23.31
CA ALA A 720 22.53 -43.69 22.28
C ALA A 720 21.31 -42.91 22.80
N ARG A 721 20.51 -43.51 23.69
CA ARG A 721 19.36 -42.85 24.31
C ARG A 721 19.78 -41.70 25.22
N GLU A 722 20.76 -41.92 26.08
CA GLU A 722 21.29 -40.88 26.98
C GLU A 722 21.76 -39.65 26.19
N LEU A 723 22.56 -39.88 25.14
CA LEU A 723 23.04 -38.82 24.27
C LEU A 723 21.91 -38.07 23.53
N LEU A 724 20.83 -38.75 23.15
CA LEU A 724 19.68 -38.12 22.50
C LEU A 724 18.81 -37.33 23.47
N HIS A 725 18.63 -37.82 24.70
CA HIS A 725 17.98 -37.07 25.77
C HIS A 725 18.75 -35.80 26.11
N GLU A 726 20.08 -35.88 26.22
CA GLU A 726 20.93 -34.70 26.38
C GLU A 726 20.81 -33.72 25.19
N ALA A 727 20.76 -34.24 23.96
CA ALA A 727 20.60 -33.41 22.77
C ALA A 727 19.25 -32.67 22.75
N LEU A 728 18.15 -33.37 23.09
CA LEU A 728 16.80 -32.81 23.12
C LEU A 728 16.56 -31.90 24.32
N ALA A 729 17.24 -32.12 25.45
CA ALA A 729 17.22 -31.20 26.58
C ALA A 729 17.80 -29.82 26.22
N ARG A 730 18.82 -29.79 25.34
CA ARG A 730 19.43 -28.55 24.83
C ARG A 730 18.71 -27.97 23.63
N ASN A 731 18.21 -28.82 22.72
CA ASN A 731 17.42 -28.42 21.56
C ASN A 731 16.13 -29.24 21.45
N PRO A 732 15.03 -28.79 22.08
CA PRO A 732 13.75 -29.48 22.05
C PRO A 732 13.09 -29.57 20.67
N HIS A 733 13.62 -28.87 19.65
CA HIS A 733 13.09 -28.85 18.29
C HIS A 733 14.00 -29.57 17.27
N ASP A 734 14.89 -30.47 17.73
CA ASP A 734 15.72 -31.28 16.83
C ASP A 734 14.93 -32.49 16.28
N ALA A 735 14.33 -32.31 15.10
CA ALA A 735 13.56 -33.36 14.42
C ALA A 735 14.37 -34.64 14.14
N ASP A 736 15.66 -34.52 13.78
CA ASP A 736 16.51 -35.69 13.49
C ASP A 736 16.85 -36.47 14.77
N ALA A 737 17.00 -35.78 15.92
CA ALA A 737 17.21 -36.43 17.21
C ALA A 737 15.96 -37.15 17.70
N MET A 738 14.78 -36.53 17.55
CA MET A 738 13.49 -37.16 17.88
C MET A 738 13.27 -38.42 17.04
N LEU A 739 13.54 -38.35 15.73
CA LEU A 739 13.37 -39.48 14.83
C LEU A 739 14.29 -40.65 15.22
N LEU A 740 15.58 -40.38 15.45
CA LEU A 740 16.53 -41.42 15.85
C LEU A 740 16.18 -42.02 17.22
N LEU A 741 15.66 -41.22 18.15
CA LEU A 741 15.24 -41.71 19.46
C LEU A 741 13.99 -42.60 19.34
N ALA A 742 13.02 -42.21 18.52
CA ALA A 742 11.84 -43.03 18.21
C ALA A 742 12.23 -44.37 17.58
N GLU A 743 13.17 -44.37 16.63
CA GLU A 743 13.70 -45.60 16.02
C GLU A 743 14.29 -46.54 17.08
N ILE A 744 15.09 -46.02 18.01
CA ILE A 744 15.71 -46.82 19.08
C ILE A 744 14.65 -47.41 20.03
N TYR A 745 13.60 -46.66 20.39
CA TYR A 745 12.50 -47.17 21.22
C TYR A 745 11.74 -48.32 20.54
N LEU A 746 11.50 -48.20 19.23
CA LEU A 746 10.85 -49.27 18.45
C LEU A 746 11.75 -50.49 18.24
N GLU A 747 13.05 -50.30 18.01
CA GLU A 747 14.01 -51.40 17.84
C GLU A 747 14.17 -52.24 19.11
N ASN A 748 14.11 -51.61 20.29
CA ASN A 748 14.21 -52.29 21.57
C ASN A 748 12.84 -52.75 22.13
N ASN A 749 11.74 -52.43 21.45
CA ASN A 749 10.36 -52.73 21.88
C ASN A 749 10.03 -52.25 23.30
N GLU A 750 10.54 -51.06 23.68
CA GLU A 750 10.44 -50.55 25.04
C GLU A 750 9.21 -49.68 25.28
N ASP A 751 8.98 -48.68 24.41
CA ASP A 751 7.86 -47.75 24.57
C ASP A 751 7.35 -47.21 23.22
N PRO A 752 6.40 -47.91 22.58
CA PRO A 752 5.80 -47.48 21.31
C PRO A 752 5.04 -46.16 21.40
N ALA A 753 4.53 -45.77 22.58
CA ALA A 753 3.79 -44.52 22.78
C ALA A 753 4.73 -43.31 22.75
N ILE A 754 5.89 -43.40 23.41
CA ILE A 754 6.93 -42.37 23.31
C ILE A 754 7.47 -42.27 21.87
N ALA A 755 7.67 -43.41 21.20
CA ALA A 755 8.12 -43.42 19.81
C ALA A 755 7.12 -42.74 18.87
N GLU A 756 5.82 -42.96 19.04
CA GLU A 756 4.75 -42.31 18.28
C GLU A 756 4.80 -40.79 18.46
N LEU A 757 4.87 -40.31 19.70
CA LEU A 757 4.93 -38.88 20.01
C LEU A 757 6.16 -38.20 19.39
N LEU A 758 7.34 -38.82 19.51
CA LEU A 758 8.59 -38.28 18.98
C LEU A 758 8.60 -38.28 17.45
N ALA A 759 8.15 -39.36 16.81
CA ALA A 759 8.06 -39.44 15.35
C ALA A 759 7.03 -38.45 14.79
N GLY A 760 5.89 -38.28 15.46
CA GLY A 760 4.87 -37.30 15.09
C GLY A 760 5.36 -35.86 15.20
N LYS A 761 6.06 -35.51 16.28
CA LYS A 761 6.72 -34.20 16.43
C LYS A 761 7.80 -33.99 15.38
N SER A 762 8.60 -35.01 15.09
CA SER A 762 9.63 -34.95 14.03
C SER A 762 9.00 -34.65 12.66
N ALA A 763 7.95 -35.37 12.28
CA ALA A 763 7.23 -35.19 11.03
C ALA A 763 6.56 -33.80 10.92
N ALA A 764 6.02 -33.28 12.02
CA ALA A 764 5.44 -31.93 12.08
C ALA A 764 6.50 -30.83 11.92
N LEU A 765 7.69 -31.02 12.49
CA LEU A 765 8.80 -30.07 12.36
C LEU A 765 9.47 -30.14 10.98
N ARG A 766 9.54 -31.33 10.38
CA ARG A 766 10.15 -31.54 9.09
C ARG A 766 9.47 -32.67 8.32
N ASP A 767 8.71 -32.27 7.31
CA ASP A 767 7.98 -33.20 6.44
C ASP A 767 8.95 -34.06 5.62
N ARG A 768 9.03 -35.36 5.94
CA ARG A 768 9.95 -36.33 5.35
C ARG A 768 9.37 -37.74 5.38
N PRO A 769 9.58 -38.55 4.34
CA PRO A 769 9.13 -39.94 4.30
C PRO A 769 9.60 -40.76 5.50
N GLU A 770 10.86 -40.60 5.92
CA GLU A 770 11.44 -41.40 7.02
C GLU A 770 10.73 -41.16 8.35
N ALA A 771 10.31 -39.92 8.62
CA ALA A 771 9.60 -39.57 9.84
C ALA A 771 8.18 -40.17 9.86
N TRP A 772 7.47 -40.07 8.73
CA TRP A 772 6.14 -40.66 8.57
C TRP A 772 6.16 -42.19 8.62
N HIS A 773 7.18 -42.83 8.03
CA HIS A 773 7.35 -44.28 8.12
C HIS A 773 7.61 -44.75 9.56
N THR A 774 8.46 -44.03 10.31
CA THR A 774 8.70 -44.35 11.72
C THR A 774 7.45 -44.11 12.57
N LEU A 775 6.68 -43.06 12.29
CA LEU A 775 5.39 -42.81 12.95
C LEU A 775 4.39 -43.94 12.67
N ALA A 776 4.27 -44.37 11.41
CA ALA A 776 3.39 -45.48 11.04
C ALA A 776 3.77 -46.79 11.76
N ARG A 777 5.08 -47.08 11.86
CA ARG A 777 5.58 -48.23 12.63
C ARG A 777 5.21 -48.13 14.12
N ALA A 778 5.32 -46.95 14.72
CA ALA A 778 4.93 -46.74 16.11
C ALA A 778 3.42 -46.90 16.32
N LEU A 779 2.60 -46.36 15.43
CA LEU A 779 1.14 -46.50 15.47
C LEU A 779 0.68 -47.95 15.33
N ARG A 780 1.32 -48.74 14.45
CA ARG A 780 1.04 -50.20 14.36
C ARG A 780 1.43 -50.94 15.62
N ALA A 781 2.54 -50.58 16.27
CA ALA A 781 2.93 -51.17 17.54
C ALA A 781 1.98 -50.78 18.71
N LEU A 782 1.08 -49.82 18.48
CA LEU A 782 0.00 -49.42 19.39
C LEU A 782 -1.39 -49.91 18.91
N ASP A 783 -1.44 -50.82 17.92
CA ASP A 783 -2.68 -51.34 17.32
C ASP A 783 -3.59 -50.27 16.67
N ARG A 784 -3.02 -49.14 16.22
CA ARG A 784 -3.70 -48.03 15.53
C ARG A 784 -3.52 -48.09 14.01
N ASP A 785 -3.99 -49.18 13.39
CA ASP A 785 -3.73 -49.49 11.98
C ASP A 785 -4.29 -48.47 10.97
N GLU A 786 -5.44 -47.86 11.27
CA GLU A 786 -6.05 -46.88 10.37
C GLU A 786 -5.21 -45.60 10.26
N GLU A 787 -4.73 -45.10 11.40
CA GLU A 787 -3.86 -43.93 11.46
C GLU A 787 -2.47 -44.22 10.88
N ALA A 788 -1.96 -45.45 11.09
CA ALA A 788 -0.72 -45.88 10.46
C ALA A 788 -0.80 -45.84 8.92
N ARG A 789 -1.92 -46.27 8.33
CA ARG A 789 -2.14 -46.17 6.87
C ARG A 789 -2.18 -44.72 6.38
N GLN A 790 -2.74 -43.82 7.18
CA GLN A 790 -2.74 -42.38 6.84
C GLN A 790 -1.34 -41.79 6.88
N ALA A 791 -0.53 -42.15 7.88
CA ALA A 791 0.88 -41.74 7.98
C ALA A 791 1.70 -42.31 6.80
N GLU A 792 1.50 -43.56 6.41
CA GLU A 792 2.14 -44.16 5.23
C GLU A 792 1.74 -43.46 3.93
N THR A 793 0.47 -43.09 3.78
CA THR A 793 0.00 -42.34 2.63
C THR A 793 0.70 -40.98 2.56
N ARG A 794 0.86 -40.30 3.70
CA ARG A 794 1.63 -39.04 3.77
C ARG A 794 3.09 -39.23 3.43
N ALA A 795 3.72 -40.33 3.88
CA ALA A 795 5.11 -40.65 3.55
C ALA A 795 5.38 -40.78 2.04
N VAL A 796 4.37 -41.20 1.26
CA VAL A 796 4.46 -41.31 -0.22
C VAL A 796 4.26 -39.96 -0.91
N LEU A 797 3.55 -39.02 -0.27
CA LEU A 797 3.23 -37.71 -0.81
C LEU A 797 4.28 -36.64 -0.47
N SER A 798 4.97 -36.80 0.66
CA SER A 798 6.12 -35.99 1.11
C SER A 798 7.39 -36.32 0.33
#